data_AF-A0A9Q1LBF5-F1
#
_entry.id   AF-A0A9Q1LBF5-F1
#
_cell.length_a   1.000
_cell.length_b   1.000
_cell.length_c   1.000
_cell.angle_alpha   90.00
_cell.angle_beta   90.00
_cell.angle_gamma   90.00
#
_symmetry.space_group_name_H-M   'P 1'
#
loop_
_entity.id
_entity.type
_entity.pdbx_description
1 polymer ?
#
loop_
_entity_poly.entity_id
_entity_poly.type
_entity_poly.pdbx_seq_one_letter_code
_entity_poly.pdbx_strand_id
1 'polypeptide(L)'
;METLPLQKCTVHTLSAIIHRTHTFIHSIAILFMLYYRLIINLNIIQISFLPYWFLIFVSEFILSFLWLLNSAHLWRPITRSVLPENLPPENELPAIDVFICTADPIKEPALGVVNTVLSVMAIDYPPEKVTVYLSDDGGSVFTLCAIREAWRFGKVWVPFCKEFSVKRICPEAFFQTVDEHEISGGKEYLLEREKIQKEYEEFKERVKKAQENVGTKDTMVHFGPNIEIIGQRGSGAKYNDKAKIPTLVYVSREKNPSHPHHFKAGALNVLLRVSGIISNSPYILMLDCDMHSNDPSSARQAMCFHLDPKISPSLAFVQFPQRFHNISKNDIYASALRVCFVVNWPGMDGLIGPMLSGTCFYMKRKVLYGAPIHKDMELIELKKCFGSSNEFLNTLITSTNHKQNDNGIKEFPDNKIQEAKILASCTYERDSQWGEQARFMYHSVVEDYFTGFILHCKGWRSVFYNPTRPAFLGSATTNLNDTLVQGTRWNSGLLEVLFSRFCPLIYGLKSRMPLLECMCYAYLAAQPLYCFPAWFLAIIPQICLLNGIPIYPKVSSPWFFVYSFLFLSTLSKYLWDVIHTGGTMRTWWNEWRVWMIKSITAYFYGTLDAILKLFGFRKASFLLTNKVVDDERLKRYQMGIYDFQASKMLIVPLVTLVILNMISFIWGIGKVIFEGRFSDVFGQVFLSFFILMVNYPIIEGMILRKDKGSIPLFVTFLSILLSFPLLFLGSILLM
;
A
#
# COMPACT_ATOMS: atom_id res chain seq x y z
N MET A 1 -12.14 31.07 -27.28
CA MET A 1 -10.99 30.17 -27.49
C MET A 1 -11.35 28.81 -26.91
N GLU A 2 -11.32 27.76 -27.72
CA GLU A 2 -11.47 26.39 -27.20
C GLU A 2 -10.27 26.07 -26.30
N THR A 3 -10.53 25.65 -25.07
CA THR A 3 -9.48 25.21 -24.15
C THR A 3 -8.85 23.92 -24.70
N LEU A 4 -7.54 23.92 -24.92
CA LEU A 4 -6.80 22.74 -25.36
C LEU A 4 -6.98 21.59 -24.35
N PRO A 5 -7.06 20.33 -24.82
CA PRO A 5 -7.19 19.19 -23.91
C PRO A 5 -5.92 19.01 -23.08
N LEU A 6 -6.06 18.85 -21.77
CA LEU A 6 -4.95 18.56 -20.85
C LEU A 6 -4.68 17.06 -20.67
N GLN A 7 -5.67 16.21 -20.97
CA GLN A 7 -5.57 14.77 -20.82
C GLN A 7 -6.44 14.02 -21.83
N LYS A 8 -6.12 12.75 -22.05
CA LYS A 8 -6.92 11.80 -22.83
C LYS A 8 -7.14 10.54 -22.01
N CYS A 9 -8.30 9.91 -22.22
CA CYS A 9 -8.71 8.67 -21.58
C CYS A 9 -9.00 7.61 -22.65
N THR A 10 -8.38 6.45 -22.52
CA THR A 10 -8.53 5.32 -23.46
C THR A 10 -9.12 4.13 -22.74
N VAL A 11 -10.22 3.57 -23.27
CA VAL A 11 -10.86 2.38 -22.71
C VAL A 11 -10.30 1.13 -23.39
N HIS A 12 -9.92 0.12 -22.61
CA HIS A 12 -9.47 -1.17 -23.15
C HIS A 12 -10.67 -2.06 -23.49
N THR A 13 -11.35 -1.74 -24.59
CA THR A 13 -12.63 -2.36 -24.99
C THR A 13 -12.53 -3.87 -25.14
N LEU A 14 -11.49 -4.38 -25.81
CA LEU A 14 -11.30 -5.83 -26.00
C LEU A 14 -11.14 -6.55 -24.65
N SER A 15 -10.29 -6.04 -23.77
CA SER A 15 -10.09 -6.60 -22.43
C SER A 15 -11.40 -6.56 -21.63
N ALA A 16 -12.14 -5.44 -21.67
CA ALA A 16 -13.45 -5.34 -21.01
C ALA A 16 -14.46 -6.39 -21.51
N ILE A 17 -14.52 -6.66 -22.82
CA ILE A 17 -15.38 -7.71 -23.38
C ILE A 17 -14.96 -9.08 -22.84
N ILE A 18 -13.68 -9.42 -22.93
CA ILE A 18 -13.15 -10.71 -22.44
C ILE A 18 -13.47 -10.91 -20.96
N HIS A 19 -13.23 -9.89 -20.13
CA HIS A 19 -13.52 -9.95 -18.69
C HIS A 19 -15.00 -10.16 -18.43
N ARG A 20 -15.90 -9.40 -19.06
CA ARG A 20 -17.34 -9.51 -18.86
C ARG A 20 -17.88 -10.87 -19.31
N THR A 21 -17.43 -11.38 -20.46
CA THR A 21 -17.80 -12.70 -20.95
C THR A 21 -17.31 -13.80 -20.01
N HIS A 22 -16.07 -13.72 -19.55
CA HIS A 22 -15.54 -14.66 -18.55
C HIS A 22 -16.36 -14.60 -17.26
N THR A 23 -16.63 -13.41 -16.72
CA THR A 23 -17.45 -13.24 -15.52
C THR A 23 -18.82 -13.91 -15.69
N PHE A 24 -19.49 -13.69 -16.81
CA PHE A 24 -20.79 -14.30 -17.08
C PHE A 24 -20.73 -15.85 -17.10
N ILE A 25 -19.82 -16.43 -17.88
CA ILE A 25 -19.70 -17.89 -18.01
C ILE A 25 -19.26 -18.53 -16.69
N HIS A 26 -18.29 -17.92 -16.01
CA HIS A 26 -17.76 -18.44 -14.76
C HIS A 26 -18.78 -18.35 -13.62
N SER A 27 -19.60 -17.29 -13.58
CA SER A 27 -20.73 -17.19 -12.64
C SER A 27 -21.73 -18.32 -12.83
N ILE A 28 -22.04 -18.72 -14.07
CA ILE A 28 -22.93 -19.85 -14.34
C ILE A 28 -22.34 -21.15 -13.78
N ALA A 29 -21.04 -21.39 -13.98
CA ALA A 29 -20.37 -22.56 -13.43
C ALA A 29 -20.35 -22.57 -11.89
N ILE A 30 -20.15 -21.42 -11.25
CA ILE A 30 -20.28 -21.27 -9.79
C ILE A 30 -21.68 -21.64 -9.33
N LEU A 31 -22.73 -21.16 -10.01
CA LEU A 31 -24.12 -21.50 -9.66
C LEU A 31 -24.38 -23.01 -9.76
N PHE A 32 -23.86 -23.68 -10.80
CA PHE A 32 -23.95 -25.14 -10.90
C PHE A 32 -23.21 -25.87 -9.78
N MET A 33 -22.03 -25.39 -9.38
CA MET A 33 -21.28 -25.94 -8.25
C MET A 33 -22.06 -25.80 -6.94
N LEU A 34 -22.60 -24.61 -6.66
CA LEU A 34 -23.41 -24.36 -5.47
C LEU A 34 -24.70 -25.20 -5.47
N TYR A 35 -25.36 -25.34 -6.62
CA TYR A 35 -26.52 -26.21 -6.79
C TYR A 35 -26.17 -27.67 -6.49
N TYR A 36 -25.06 -28.18 -7.04
CA TYR A 36 -24.60 -29.54 -6.74
C TYR A 36 -24.37 -29.74 -5.24
N ARG A 37 -23.71 -28.79 -4.57
CA ARG A 37 -23.43 -28.90 -3.13
C ARG A 37 -24.70 -28.92 -2.30
N LEU A 38 -25.61 -27.97 -2.53
CA LEU A 38 -26.80 -27.77 -1.70
C LEU A 38 -27.88 -28.82 -1.94
N ILE A 39 -28.06 -29.25 -3.19
CA ILE A 39 -29.20 -30.10 -3.56
C ILE A 39 -28.78 -31.55 -3.71
N ILE A 40 -27.70 -31.82 -4.43
CA ILE A 40 -27.35 -33.20 -4.78
C ILE A 40 -26.51 -33.82 -3.67
N ASN A 41 -25.44 -33.14 -3.26
CA ASN A 41 -24.49 -33.68 -2.31
C ASN A 41 -25.08 -33.76 -0.90
N LEU A 42 -25.81 -32.73 -0.46
CA LEU A 42 -26.46 -32.72 0.86
C LEU A 42 -27.46 -33.88 1.04
N ASN A 43 -28.18 -34.26 -0.02
CA ASN A 43 -29.15 -35.36 0.02
C ASN A 43 -28.51 -36.76 0.10
N ILE A 44 -27.21 -36.88 -0.19
CA ILE A 44 -26.49 -38.15 -0.26
C ILE A 44 -25.53 -38.29 0.94
N ILE A 45 -25.25 -37.20 1.66
CA ILE A 45 -24.19 -37.16 2.65
C ILE A 45 -24.60 -37.81 3.97
N GLN A 46 -23.67 -38.54 4.57
CA GLN A 46 -23.87 -39.10 5.90
C GLN A 46 -23.85 -37.99 6.97
N ILE A 47 -24.66 -38.15 8.01
CA ILE A 47 -24.80 -37.16 9.11
C ILE A 47 -23.44 -36.89 9.78
N SER A 48 -22.61 -37.93 9.97
CA SER A 48 -21.26 -37.79 10.54
C SER A 48 -20.35 -36.86 9.73
N PHE A 49 -20.58 -36.74 8.42
CA PHE A 49 -19.78 -35.91 7.53
C PHE A 49 -20.32 -34.48 7.35
N LEU A 50 -21.50 -34.19 7.90
CA LEU A 50 -22.18 -32.90 7.74
C LEU A 50 -21.32 -31.69 8.18
N PRO A 51 -20.56 -31.73 9.29
CA PRO A 51 -19.70 -30.61 9.68
C PRO A 51 -18.60 -30.30 8.67
N TYR A 52 -17.96 -31.33 8.10
CA TYR A 52 -16.89 -31.18 7.11
C TYR A 52 -17.41 -30.63 5.79
N TRP A 53 -18.55 -31.16 5.34
CA TRP A 53 -19.25 -30.62 4.19
C TRP A 53 -19.62 -29.16 4.38
N PHE A 54 -20.12 -28.78 5.56
CA PHE A 54 -20.50 -27.40 5.86
C PHE A 54 -19.29 -26.47 5.75
N LEU A 55 -18.14 -26.85 6.31
CA LEU A 55 -16.91 -26.06 6.21
C LEU A 55 -16.41 -25.92 4.76
N ILE A 56 -16.52 -26.97 3.94
CA ILE A 56 -16.19 -26.92 2.51
C ILE A 56 -17.17 -26.02 1.76
N PHE A 57 -18.47 -26.16 2.01
CA PHE A 57 -19.49 -25.31 1.40
C PHE A 57 -19.28 -23.83 1.75
N VAL A 58 -19.00 -23.53 3.02
CA VAL A 58 -18.66 -22.17 3.47
C VAL A 58 -17.39 -21.67 2.77
N SER A 59 -16.38 -22.54 2.58
CA SER A 59 -15.16 -22.18 1.83
C SER A 59 -15.48 -21.80 0.38
N GLU A 60 -16.22 -22.65 -0.33
CA GLU A 60 -16.62 -22.44 -1.71
C GLU A 60 -17.51 -21.19 -1.86
N PHE A 61 -18.38 -20.93 -0.88
CA PHE A 61 -19.21 -19.72 -0.83
C PHE A 61 -18.37 -18.45 -0.64
N ILE A 62 -17.45 -18.43 0.33
CA ILE A 62 -16.54 -17.29 0.56
C ILE A 62 -15.70 -17.03 -0.69
N LEU A 63 -15.12 -18.07 -1.30
CA LEU A 63 -14.33 -17.94 -2.53
C LEU A 63 -15.17 -17.37 -3.68
N SER A 64 -16.40 -17.86 -3.85
CA SER A 64 -17.34 -17.38 -4.87
C SER A 64 -17.71 -15.92 -4.66
N PHE A 65 -17.96 -15.53 -3.41
CA PHE A 65 -18.26 -14.15 -3.03
C PHE A 65 -17.09 -13.21 -3.30
N LEU A 66 -15.88 -13.57 -2.86
CA LEU A 66 -14.67 -12.77 -3.09
C LEU A 66 -14.35 -12.65 -4.58
N TRP A 67 -14.49 -13.72 -5.35
CA TRP A 67 -14.31 -13.71 -6.79
C TRP A 67 -15.32 -12.78 -7.48
N LEU A 68 -16.60 -12.82 -7.06
CA LEU A 68 -17.64 -11.94 -7.59
C LEU A 68 -17.33 -10.47 -7.31
N LEU A 69 -16.93 -10.13 -6.07
CA LEU A 69 -16.53 -8.77 -5.73
C LEU A 69 -15.34 -8.31 -6.57
N ASN A 70 -14.33 -9.17 -6.75
CA ASN A 70 -13.13 -8.85 -7.53
C ASN A 70 -13.45 -8.55 -9.00
N SER A 71 -14.49 -9.17 -9.56
CA SER A 71 -14.89 -8.98 -10.96
C SER A 71 -15.19 -7.51 -11.31
N ALA A 72 -15.55 -6.68 -10.32
CA ALA A 72 -15.79 -5.26 -10.53
C ALA A 72 -14.54 -4.49 -10.99
N HIS A 73 -13.35 -4.86 -10.50
CA HIS A 73 -12.08 -4.29 -10.96
C HIS A 73 -11.84 -4.54 -12.45
N LEU A 74 -12.39 -5.61 -13.01
CA LEU A 74 -12.16 -6.01 -14.39
C LEU A 74 -13.22 -5.45 -15.36
N TRP A 75 -14.20 -4.70 -14.84
CA TRP A 75 -15.40 -4.35 -15.60
C TRP A 75 -15.15 -3.33 -16.71
N ARG A 76 -14.28 -2.35 -16.47
CA ARG A 76 -13.98 -1.26 -17.42
C ARG A 76 -12.54 -0.74 -17.25
N PRO A 77 -11.50 -1.55 -17.52
CA PRO A 77 -10.12 -1.06 -17.45
C PRO A 77 -9.87 0.11 -18.41
N ILE A 78 -9.25 1.18 -17.91
CA ILE A 78 -8.85 2.35 -18.72
C ILE A 78 -7.38 2.72 -18.50
N THR A 79 -6.82 3.50 -19.43
CA THR A 79 -5.55 4.20 -19.30
C THR A 79 -5.71 5.67 -19.62
N ARG A 80 -4.82 6.50 -19.08
CA ARG A 80 -4.83 7.95 -19.29
C ARG A 80 -3.47 8.44 -19.75
N SER A 81 -3.48 9.47 -20.58
CA SER A 81 -2.29 10.22 -20.98
C SER A 81 -2.51 11.70 -20.69
N VAL A 82 -1.43 12.44 -20.39
CA VAL A 82 -1.46 13.88 -20.10
C VAL A 82 -0.68 14.66 -21.14
N LEU A 83 -0.99 15.95 -21.28
CA LEU A 83 -0.35 16.89 -22.20
C LEU A 83 0.13 18.12 -21.40
N PRO A 84 1.25 18.03 -20.66
CA PRO A 84 1.75 19.11 -19.81
C PRO A 84 2.08 20.40 -20.57
N GLU A 85 2.36 20.31 -21.87
CA GLU A 85 2.58 21.44 -22.76
C GLU A 85 1.37 22.38 -22.88
N ASN A 86 0.16 21.88 -22.60
CA ASN A 86 -1.08 22.64 -22.65
C ASN A 86 -1.44 23.28 -21.31
N LEU A 87 -0.62 23.09 -20.26
CA LEU A 87 -0.81 23.74 -18.97
C LEU A 87 -0.67 25.26 -19.09
N PRO A 88 -1.30 26.02 -18.18
CA PRO A 88 -1.11 27.45 -18.14
C PRO A 88 0.36 27.81 -17.81
N PRO A 89 0.79 29.04 -18.13
CA PRO A 89 2.13 29.52 -17.81
C PRO A 89 2.49 29.38 -16.33
N GLU A 90 3.79 29.31 -16.03
CA GLU A 90 4.29 29.00 -14.67
C GLU A 90 3.77 29.94 -13.57
N ASN A 91 3.57 31.22 -13.88
CA ASN A 91 3.01 32.21 -12.97
C ASN A 91 1.54 31.94 -12.61
N GLU A 92 0.80 31.17 -13.42
CA GLU A 92 -0.60 30.80 -13.16
C GLU A 92 -0.76 29.41 -12.52
N LEU A 93 0.32 28.62 -12.46
CA LEU A 93 0.29 27.31 -11.80
C LEU A 93 0.00 27.46 -10.30
N PRO A 94 -0.78 26.55 -9.68
CA PRO A 94 -1.09 26.66 -8.25
C PRO A 94 0.09 26.23 -7.36
N ALA A 95 0.15 26.71 -6.12
CA ALA A 95 1.12 26.22 -5.14
C ALA A 95 0.90 24.74 -4.76
N ILE A 96 1.95 24.06 -4.30
CA ILE A 96 1.92 22.65 -3.87
C ILE A 96 2.67 22.51 -2.54
N ASP A 97 2.00 21.91 -1.56
CA ASP A 97 2.67 21.42 -0.35
C ASP A 97 3.08 19.96 -0.55
N VAL A 98 4.30 19.61 -0.15
CA VAL A 98 4.78 18.22 -0.17
C VAL A 98 4.89 17.73 1.26
N PHE A 99 4.16 16.67 1.61
CA PHE A 99 4.18 16.03 2.91
C PHE A 99 4.99 14.74 2.86
N ILE A 100 6.03 14.66 3.67
CA ILE A 100 6.85 13.45 3.87
C ILE A 100 6.77 13.05 5.34
N CYS A 101 6.42 11.79 5.63
CA CYS A 101 6.34 11.28 7.01
C CYS A 101 7.43 10.26 7.29
N THR A 102 8.10 10.40 8.43
CA THR A 102 9.00 9.40 9.03
C THR A 102 8.64 9.21 10.50
N ALA A 103 8.91 8.03 11.06
CA ALA A 103 8.49 7.67 12.41
C ALA A 103 9.61 7.09 13.29
N ASP A 104 10.65 6.50 12.71
CA ASP A 104 11.71 5.83 13.47
C ASP A 104 13.06 5.94 12.76
N PRO A 105 14.03 6.70 13.30
CA PRO A 105 15.32 6.95 12.64
C PRO A 105 16.22 5.70 12.54
N ILE A 106 15.93 4.64 13.30
CA ILE A 106 16.66 3.37 13.24
C ILE A 106 16.11 2.51 12.11
N LYS A 107 14.79 2.39 12.01
CA LYS A 107 14.13 1.61 10.94
C LYS A 107 14.09 2.34 9.61
N GLU A 108 14.11 3.66 9.63
CA GLU A 108 14.06 4.57 8.47
C GLU A 108 15.28 5.49 8.52
N PRO A 109 16.43 5.04 7.98
CA PRO A 109 17.68 5.79 8.10
C PRO A 109 17.59 7.20 7.54
N ALA A 110 18.12 8.18 8.28
CA ALA A 110 18.04 9.60 7.94
C ALA A 110 18.56 9.92 6.53
N LEU A 111 19.60 9.22 6.05
CA LEU A 111 20.11 9.40 4.68
C LEU A 111 19.08 9.06 3.59
N GLY A 112 18.24 8.04 3.82
CA GLY A 112 17.15 7.71 2.90
C GLY A 112 16.09 8.81 2.89
N VAL A 113 15.71 9.29 4.08
CA VAL A 113 14.71 10.36 4.26
C VAL A 113 15.14 11.65 3.55
N VAL A 114 16.39 12.09 3.74
CA VAL A 114 16.89 13.32 3.11
C VAL A 114 17.04 13.21 1.60
N ASN A 115 17.32 12.02 1.05
CA ASN A 115 17.32 11.81 -0.40
C ASN A 115 15.92 11.97 -0.99
N THR A 116 14.89 11.46 -0.30
CA THR A 116 13.48 11.70 -0.68
C THR A 116 13.16 13.20 -0.64
N VAL A 117 13.56 13.92 0.42
CA VAL A 117 13.39 15.38 0.53
C VAL A 117 14.09 16.13 -0.61
N LEU A 118 15.36 15.83 -0.89
CA LEU A 118 16.13 16.46 -1.96
C LEU A 118 15.50 16.21 -3.34
N SER A 119 14.98 15.00 -3.57
CA SER A 119 14.32 14.66 -4.83
C SER A 119 13.05 15.49 -5.08
N VAL A 120 12.25 15.77 -4.04
CA VAL A 120 11.04 16.58 -4.21
C VAL A 120 11.34 18.08 -4.29
N MET A 121 12.44 18.54 -3.69
CA MET A 121 12.89 19.92 -3.85
C MET A 121 13.38 20.22 -5.27
N ALA A 122 13.76 19.19 -6.02
CA ALA A 122 14.28 19.28 -7.39
C ALA A 122 13.24 18.98 -8.49
N ILE A 123 11.95 18.91 -8.16
CA ILE A 123 10.89 18.70 -9.17
C ILE A 123 10.82 19.87 -10.17
N ASP A 124 10.34 19.58 -11.38
CA ASP A 124 10.08 20.57 -12.42
C ASP A 124 8.80 21.35 -12.10
N TYR A 125 8.97 22.33 -11.20
CA TYR A 125 7.95 23.28 -10.78
C TYR A 125 8.61 24.59 -10.31
N PRO A 126 7.89 25.73 -10.32
CA PRO A 126 8.40 26.99 -9.78
C PRO A 126 8.78 26.84 -8.29
N PRO A 127 10.05 27.10 -7.88
CA PRO A 127 10.52 26.88 -6.51
C PRO A 127 9.67 27.58 -5.44
N GLU A 128 9.23 28.80 -5.72
CA GLU A 128 8.41 29.62 -4.85
C GLU A 128 6.98 29.08 -4.64
N LYS A 129 6.55 28.14 -5.49
CA LYS A 129 5.25 27.47 -5.43
C LYS A 129 5.32 26.10 -4.77
N VAL A 130 6.49 25.65 -4.35
CA VAL A 130 6.67 24.36 -3.67
C VAL A 130 7.12 24.61 -2.24
N THR A 131 6.39 24.03 -1.29
CA THR A 131 6.83 23.97 0.12
C THR A 131 6.89 22.53 0.58
N VAL A 132 8.06 22.09 1.04
CA VAL A 132 8.31 20.72 1.49
C VAL A 132 8.23 20.66 3.01
N TYR A 133 7.41 19.75 3.52
CA TYR A 133 7.22 19.48 4.94
C TYR A 133 7.70 18.06 5.26
N LEU A 134 8.69 17.93 6.14
CA LEU A 134 9.00 16.66 6.78
C LEU A 134 8.29 16.60 8.14
N SER A 135 7.39 15.64 8.32
CA SER A 135 6.88 15.24 9.63
C SER A 135 7.74 14.12 10.20
N ASP A 136 8.43 14.41 11.30
CA ASP A 136 9.14 13.41 12.10
C ASP A 136 8.30 13.04 13.32
N ASP A 137 7.61 11.89 13.23
CA ASP A 137 6.84 11.34 14.34
C ASP A 137 7.73 10.67 15.39
N GLY A 138 9.02 10.41 15.10
CA GLY A 138 10.02 9.96 16.07
C GLY A 138 10.55 11.11 16.93
N GLY A 139 10.49 12.35 16.43
CA GLY A 139 10.98 13.55 17.10
C GLY A 139 12.50 13.54 17.30
N SER A 140 13.23 12.96 16.34
CA SER A 140 14.65 12.69 16.48
C SER A 140 15.51 13.91 16.13
N VAL A 141 16.41 14.26 17.05
CA VAL A 141 17.45 15.27 16.80
C VAL A 141 18.31 14.91 15.58
N PHE A 142 18.52 13.61 15.32
CA PHE A 142 19.26 13.13 14.15
C PHE A 142 18.58 13.52 12.85
N THR A 143 17.28 13.26 12.74
CA THR A 143 16.48 13.59 11.56
C THR A 143 16.51 15.10 11.31
N LEU A 144 16.35 15.92 12.36
CA LEU A 144 16.43 17.38 12.25
C LEU A 144 17.80 17.86 11.76
N CYS A 145 18.89 17.34 12.32
CA CYS A 145 20.25 17.67 11.86
C CYS A 145 20.48 17.26 10.40
N ALA A 146 20.04 16.06 10.02
CA ALA A 146 20.13 15.58 8.64
C ALA A 146 19.35 16.48 7.67
N ILE A 147 18.19 16.99 8.08
CA ILE A 147 17.37 17.92 7.27
C ILE A 147 18.03 19.29 7.10
N ARG A 148 18.70 19.81 8.13
CA ARG A 148 19.51 21.03 8.00
C ARG A 148 20.67 20.83 7.02
N GLU A 149 21.34 19.68 7.06
CA GLU A 149 22.38 19.34 6.07
C GLU A 149 21.80 19.16 4.66
N ALA A 150 20.61 18.55 4.54
CA ALA A 150 19.93 18.37 3.26
C ALA A 150 19.60 19.73 2.62
N TRP A 151 19.12 20.69 3.41
CA TRP A 151 18.88 22.06 2.93
C TRP A 151 20.17 22.72 2.43
N ARG A 152 21.30 22.53 3.13
CA ARG A 152 22.61 23.06 2.71
C ARG A 152 23.04 22.50 1.35
N PHE A 153 22.95 21.18 1.18
CA PHE A 153 23.26 20.52 -0.10
C PHE A 153 22.23 20.85 -1.20
N GLY A 154 20.97 21.03 -0.85
CA GLY A 154 19.90 21.44 -1.76
C GLY A 154 20.21 22.73 -2.52
N LYS A 155 20.97 23.65 -1.91
CA LYS A 155 21.40 24.91 -2.56
C LYS A 155 22.31 24.71 -3.77
N VAL A 156 23.00 23.58 -3.87
CA VAL A 156 23.82 23.23 -5.05
C VAL A 156 23.12 22.20 -5.93
N TRP A 157 22.42 21.23 -5.32
CA TRP A 157 21.76 20.14 -6.04
C TRP A 157 20.56 20.60 -6.87
N VAL A 158 19.70 21.46 -6.30
CA VAL A 158 18.47 21.89 -6.98
C VAL A 158 18.80 22.78 -8.21
N PRO A 159 19.70 23.78 -8.13
CA PRO A 159 20.13 24.51 -9.32
C PRO A 159 20.76 23.62 -10.38
N PHE A 160 21.65 22.70 -10.00
CA PHE A 160 22.26 21.74 -10.92
C PHE A 160 21.21 20.90 -11.67
N CYS A 161 20.22 20.37 -10.94
CA CYS A 161 19.14 19.59 -11.56
C CYS A 161 18.35 20.39 -12.60
N LYS A 162 18.07 21.67 -12.29
CA LYS A 162 17.29 22.55 -13.18
C LYS A 162 18.09 22.99 -14.40
N GLU A 163 19.33 23.43 -14.19
CA GLU A 163 20.22 23.93 -15.24
C GLU A 163 20.50 22.86 -16.30
N PHE A 164 20.79 21.63 -15.87
CA PHE A 164 21.11 20.52 -16.77
C PHE A 164 19.91 19.61 -17.09
N SER A 165 18.69 19.99 -16.68
CA SER A 165 17.47 19.19 -16.90
C SER A 165 17.61 17.73 -16.48
N VAL A 166 18.22 17.51 -15.31
CA VAL A 166 18.51 16.17 -14.78
C VAL A 166 17.21 15.40 -14.62
N LYS A 167 17.10 14.26 -15.31
CA LYS A 167 15.87 13.45 -15.22
C LYS A 167 15.77 12.69 -13.90
N ARG A 168 16.88 12.15 -13.38
CA ARG A 168 16.90 11.36 -12.13
C ARG A 168 17.31 12.28 -10.97
N ILE A 169 16.31 12.84 -10.29
CA ILE A 169 16.51 13.94 -9.32
C ILE A 169 16.75 13.51 -7.88
N CYS A 170 16.73 12.20 -7.60
CA CYS A 170 17.17 11.65 -6.32
C CYS A 170 18.69 11.49 -6.34
N PRO A 171 19.47 12.19 -5.49
CA PRO A 171 20.94 12.19 -5.55
C PRO A 171 21.56 10.80 -5.45
N GLU A 172 21.14 10.00 -4.47
CA GLU A 172 21.66 8.62 -4.31
C GLU A 172 21.42 7.79 -5.57
N ALA A 173 20.21 7.86 -6.13
CA ALA A 173 19.87 7.10 -7.33
C ALA A 173 20.61 7.65 -8.57
N PHE A 174 20.85 8.95 -8.64
CA PHE A 174 21.58 9.60 -9.72
C PHE A 174 23.03 9.11 -9.79
N PHE A 175 23.75 9.16 -8.68
CA PHE A 175 25.18 8.82 -8.65
C PHE A 175 25.49 7.31 -8.64
N GLN A 176 24.51 6.45 -8.36
CA GLN A 176 24.69 4.98 -8.38
C GLN A 176 24.62 4.36 -9.79
N THR A 177 24.14 5.10 -10.78
CA THR A 177 23.86 4.61 -12.13
C THR A 177 24.59 5.43 -13.16
N VAL A 178 24.99 4.80 -14.27
CA VAL A 178 25.47 5.52 -15.46
C VAL A 178 24.34 6.43 -15.96
N ASP A 179 24.61 7.72 -16.03
CA ASP A 179 23.63 8.72 -16.45
C ASP A 179 23.53 8.80 -17.98
N GLU A 180 22.31 8.89 -18.52
CA GLU A 180 22.09 9.07 -19.97
C GLU A 180 22.73 10.38 -20.47
N HIS A 181 22.87 11.39 -19.59
CA HIS A 181 23.55 12.64 -19.90
C HIS A 181 25.07 12.54 -19.88
N GLU A 182 25.69 11.47 -19.36
CA GLU A 182 27.15 11.29 -19.49
C GLU A 182 27.58 11.08 -20.95
N ILE A 183 26.66 10.60 -21.81
CA ILE A 183 26.94 10.33 -23.23
C ILE A 183 26.74 11.59 -24.09
N SER A 184 25.93 12.55 -23.64
CA SER A 184 25.53 13.75 -24.41
C SER A 184 25.93 15.09 -23.77
N GLY A 185 26.35 15.08 -22.51
CA GLY A 185 26.73 16.26 -21.76
C GLY A 185 28.07 16.84 -22.21
N GLY A 186 28.11 18.16 -22.40
CA GLY A 186 29.36 18.86 -22.70
C GLY A 186 30.38 18.78 -21.55
N LYS A 187 31.60 19.28 -21.79
CA LYS A 187 32.67 19.31 -20.77
C LYS A 187 32.26 20.02 -19.48
N GLU A 188 31.46 21.08 -19.60
CA GLU A 188 30.93 21.84 -18.47
C GLU A 188 30.04 20.98 -17.56
N TYR A 189 29.16 20.16 -18.14
CA TYR A 189 28.32 19.24 -17.40
C TYR A 189 29.15 18.23 -16.60
N LEU A 190 30.17 17.63 -17.23
CA LEU A 190 31.01 16.63 -16.58
C LEU A 190 31.78 17.20 -15.39
N LEU A 191 32.35 18.41 -15.55
CA LEU A 191 33.07 19.11 -14.48
C LEU A 191 32.14 19.45 -13.31
N GLU A 192 30.95 19.99 -13.58
CA GLU A 192 30.01 20.33 -12.51
C GLU A 192 29.45 19.07 -11.85
N ARG A 193 29.16 18.01 -12.62
CA ARG A 193 28.74 16.70 -12.08
C ARG A 193 29.77 16.11 -11.12
N GLU A 194 31.06 16.12 -11.46
CA GLU A 194 32.14 15.64 -10.57
C GLU A 194 32.21 16.45 -9.28
N LYS A 195 32.08 17.78 -9.39
CA LYS A 195 32.04 18.68 -8.22
C LYS A 195 30.85 18.37 -7.31
N ILE A 196 29.64 18.27 -7.87
CA ILE A 196 28.42 17.95 -7.11
C ILE A 196 28.51 16.54 -6.52
N GLN A 197 29.12 15.58 -7.22
CA GLN A 197 29.36 14.23 -6.70
C GLN A 197 30.23 14.27 -5.44
N LYS A 198 31.32 15.06 -5.46
CA LYS A 198 32.16 15.25 -4.28
C LYS A 198 31.39 15.90 -3.12
N GLU A 199 30.61 16.94 -3.41
CA GLU A 199 29.78 17.60 -2.39
C GLU A 199 28.72 16.64 -1.80
N TYR A 200 28.19 15.73 -2.61
CA TYR A 200 27.25 14.70 -2.17
C TYR A 200 27.91 13.66 -1.24
N GLU A 201 29.12 13.19 -1.56
CA GLU A 201 29.87 12.28 -0.68
C GLU A 201 30.18 12.94 0.68
N GLU A 202 30.64 14.20 0.67
CA GLU A 202 30.88 14.95 1.91
C GLU A 202 29.59 15.17 2.71
N PHE A 203 28.47 15.44 2.03
CA PHE A 203 27.14 15.52 2.65
C PHE A 203 26.76 14.20 3.33
N LYS A 204 26.94 13.05 2.65
CA LYS A 204 26.67 11.73 3.23
C LYS A 204 27.49 11.50 4.50
N GLU A 205 28.77 11.86 4.49
CA GLU A 205 29.61 11.77 5.68
C GLU A 205 29.11 12.64 6.83
N ARG A 206 28.70 13.89 6.56
CA ARG A 206 28.16 14.78 7.60
C ARG A 206 26.89 14.22 8.23
N VAL A 207 25.99 13.67 7.42
CA VAL A 207 24.76 13.00 7.91
C VAL A 207 25.10 11.80 8.78
N LYS A 208 26.06 10.96 8.36
CA LYS A 208 26.52 9.79 9.15
C LYS A 208 27.18 10.21 10.47
N LYS A 209 28.10 11.17 10.44
CA LYS A 209 28.79 11.69 11.65
C LYS A 209 27.81 12.29 12.66
N ALA A 210 26.77 12.99 12.19
CA ALA A 210 25.72 13.52 13.05
C ALA A 210 24.94 12.41 13.78
N GLN A 211 24.81 11.22 13.16
CA GLN A 211 24.18 10.05 13.75
C GLN A 211 25.06 9.38 14.82
N GLU A 212 26.38 9.39 14.65
CA GLU A 212 27.34 8.76 15.58
C GLU A 212 27.61 9.60 16.85
N ASN A 213 27.67 10.93 16.73
CA ASN A 213 28.16 11.83 17.78
C ASN A 213 27.21 12.06 18.98
N VAL A 214 25.90 11.77 18.87
CA VAL A 214 24.91 12.10 19.93
C VAL A 214 24.62 10.90 20.85
N GLY A 215 25.12 9.70 20.53
CA GLY A 215 24.88 8.49 21.32
C GLY A 215 23.43 7.99 21.24
N THR A 216 23.22 6.69 21.46
CA THR A 216 21.91 6.02 21.33
C THR A 216 20.89 6.36 22.44
N LYS A 217 21.32 7.04 23.51
CA LYS A 217 20.51 7.23 24.74
C LYS A 217 19.61 8.49 24.75
N ASP A 218 19.84 9.48 23.89
CA ASP A 218 19.10 10.77 23.86
C ASP A 218 18.10 10.91 22.68
N THR A 219 17.64 9.79 22.11
CA THR A 219 16.87 9.80 20.84
C THR A 219 15.43 10.30 20.93
N MET A 220 14.86 10.40 22.14
CA MET A 220 13.46 10.81 22.37
C MET A 220 13.37 11.85 23.50
N VAL A 221 13.63 13.13 23.22
CA VAL A 221 13.78 14.15 24.29
C VAL A 221 12.88 15.39 24.11
N HIS A 222 11.89 15.36 23.20
CA HIS A 222 10.98 16.51 23.06
C HIS A 222 9.53 16.14 23.38
N PHE A 223 9.07 16.55 24.57
CA PHE A 223 7.68 16.47 25.03
C PHE A 223 6.80 17.59 24.47
N GLY A 224 7.32 18.41 23.55
CA GLY A 224 6.62 19.53 22.94
C GLY A 224 6.75 19.53 21.42
N PRO A 225 5.88 20.26 20.71
CA PRO A 225 5.95 20.36 19.27
C PRO A 225 7.17 21.19 18.85
N ASN A 226 7.89 20.70 17.85
CA ASN A 226 9.02 21.41 17.23
C ASN A 226 8.69 21.72 15.76
N ILE A 227 8.73 22.99 15.39
CA ILE A 227 8.49 23.46 14.04
C ILE A 227 9.63 24.39 13.67
N GLU A 228 10.32 24.07 12.57
CA GLU A 228 11.46 24.84 12.09
C GLU A 228 11.36 25.04 10.58
N ILE A 229 11.34 26.30 10.15
CA ILE A 229 11.51 26.67 8.74
C ILE A 229 13.02 26.76 8.50
N ILE A 230 13.57 25.79 7.78
CA ILE A 230 15.01 25.65 7.61
C ILE A 230 15.56 26.82 6.78
N GLY A 231 16.54 27.53 7.33
CA GLY A 231 17.20 28.66 6.66
C GLY A 231 16.72 30.06 7.08
N GLN A 232 15.72 30.19 7.96
CA GLN A 232 15.30 31.50 8.52
C GLN A 232 16.15 31.95 9.74
N ARG A 233 16.19 33.27 10.01
CA ARG A 233 16.90 33.88 11.15
C ARG A 233 16.46 33.20 12.46
N GLY A 234 17.40 32.49 13.08
CA GLY A 234 17.17 31.67 14.28
C GLY A 234 17.81 30.28 14.17
N SER A 235 18.01 29.75 12.96
CA SER A 235 18.65 28.44 12.72
C SER A 235 20.19 28.46 12.75
N GLY A 236 20.80 29.50 13.33
CA GLY A 236 22.27 29.62 13.47
C GLY A 236 23.07 29.85 12.17
N ALA A 237 22.42 30.09 11.04
CA ALA A 237 23.05 30.11 9.72
C ALA A 237 22.81 31.45 8.99
N LYS A 238 23.83 32.33 8.94
CA LYS A 238 23.86 33.47 8.00
C LYS A 238 24.50 33.00 6.70
N TYR A 239 23.72 32.79 5.64
CA TYR A 239 24.26 32.52 4.31
C TYR A 239 23.61 33.43 3.27
N ASN A 240 24.42 33.91 2.31
CA ASN A 240 23.98 34.75 1.20
C ASN A 240 23.01 33.98 0.28
N ASP A 241 21.86 34.60 0.02
CA ASP A 241 20.63 33.96 -0.45
C ASP A 241 20.42 34.14 -1.96
N LYS A 242 21.21 33.44 -2.78
CA LYS A 242 21.12 33.51 -4.27
C LYS A 242 20.45 32.29 -4.91
N ALA A 243 20.31 31.16 -4.22
CA ALA A 243 19.76 29.94 -4.80
C ALA A 243 18.23 29.89 -4.64
N LYS A 244 17.49 29.89 -5.76
CA LYS A 244 16.02 29.73 -5.75
C LYS A 244 15.64 28.27 -5.49
N ILE A 245 15.52 27.88 -4.23
CA ILE A 245 15.10 26.53 -3.81
C ILE A 245 13.75 26.56 -3.07
N PRO A 246 12.96 25.47 -3.10
CA PRO A 246 11.72 25.35 -2.33
C PRO A 246 11.94 25.58 -0.83
N THR A 247 10.90 26.10 -0.16
CA THR A 247 10.92 26.22 1.31
C THR A 247 10.86 24.83 1.94
N LEU A 248 11.69 24.59 2.97
CA LEU A 248 11.73 23.33 3.72
C LEU A 248 11.34 23.56 5.16
N VAL A 249 10.35 22.80 5.64
CA VAL A 249 9.80 22.90 7.00
C VAL A 249 9.91 21.55 7.69
N TYR A 250 10.55 21.53 8.85
CA TYR A 250 10.57 20.40 9.75
C TYR A 250 9.43 20.52 10.76
N VAL A 251 8.70 19.42 10.99
CA VAL A 251 7.60 19.34 11.95
C VAL A 251 7.75 18.07 12.78
N SER A 252 7.92 18.22 14.09
CA SER A 252 7.70 17.15 15.07
C SER A 252 6.51 17.56 15.92
N ARG A 253 5.45 16.76 15.91
CA ARG A 253 4.26 17.04 16.72
C ARG A 253 4.49 16.68 18.18
N GLU A 254 3.66 17.26 19.05
CA GLU A 254 3.60 16.83 20.44
C GLU A 254 2.97 15.43 20.53
N LYS A 255 3.54 14.55 21.36
CA LYS A 255 2.94 13.26 21.71
C LYS A 255 2.90 13.12 23.23
N ASN A 256 1.76 12.67 23.74
CA ASN A 256 1.57 12.37 25.15
C ASN A 256 1.05 10.93 25.30
N PRO A 257 1.62 10.09 26.17
CA PRO A 257 1.13 8.72 26.41
C PRO A 257 -0.35 8.64 26.82
N SER A 258 -0.90 9.72 27.40
CA SER A 258 -2.30 9.82 27.81
C SER A 258 -3.26 10.16 26.66
N HIS A 259 -2.74 10.52 25.49
CA HIS A 259 -3.53 10.95 24.33
C HIS A 259 -3.27 10.04 23.13
N PRO A 260 -4.32 9.49 22.49
CA PRO A 260 -4.16 8.76 21.24
C PRO A 260 -3.53 9.65 20.17
N HIS A 261 -2.42 9.19 19.58
CA HIS A 261 -1.71 9.97 18.55
C HIS A 261 -2.07 9.56 17.12
N HIS A 262 -2.86 8.51 16.91
CA HIS A 262 -3.39 8.09 15.60
C HIS A 262 -2.33 7.88 14.50
N PHE A 263 -1.11 7.47 14.87
CA PHE A 263 -0.02 7.11 13.95
C PHE A 263 0.13 8.12 12.79
N LYS A 264 0.26 7.64 11.56
CA LYS A 264 0.45 8.46 10.35
C LYS A 264 -0.73 9.38 10.07
N ALA A 265 -1.98 8.95 10.30
CA ALA A 265 -3.16 9.79 10.08
C ALA A 265 -3.10 11.08 10.92
N GLY A 266 -2.73 10.96 12.20
CA GLY A 266 -2.57 12.12 13.06
C GLY A 266 -1.41 13.02 12.64
N ALA A 267 -0.31 12.45 12.15
CA ALA A 267 0.84 13.22 11.66
C ALA A 267 0.44 14.04 10.40
N LEU A 268 -0.30 13.42 9.49
CA LEU A 268 -0.85 14.08 8.30
C LEU A 268 -1.86 15.18 8.65
N ASN A 269 -2.70 14.96 9.66
CA ASN A 269 -3.64 15.99 10.13
C ASN A 269 -2.94 17.18 10.80
N VAL A 270 -1.85 16.94 11.56
CA VAL A 270 -0.99 18.02 12.06
C VAL A 270 -0.37 18.79 10.90
N LEU A 271 0.21 18.09 9.91
CA LEU A 271 0.76 18.74 8.71
C LEU A 271 -0.30 19.57 7.99
N LEU A 272 -1.54 19.06 7.85
CA LEU A 272 -2.64 19.78 7.21
C LEU A 272 -2.95 21.11 7.91
N ARG A 273 -2.87 21.15 9.25
CA ARG A 273 -3.05 22.38 10.05
C ARG A 273 -1.86 23.32 9.95
N VAL A 274 -0.66 22.81 10.20
CA VAL A 274 0.59 23.60 10.19
C VAL A 274 0.83 24.23 8.82
N SER A 275 0.72 23.45 7.74
CA SER A 275 0.82 23.98 6.38
C SER A 275 -0.29 24.97 6.05
N GLY A 276 -1.48 24.84 6.64
CA GLY A 276 -2.59 25.78 6.44
C GLY A 276 -2.33 27.20 6.97
N ILE A 277 -1.39 27.37 7.91
CA ILE A 277 -0.90 28.69 8.35
C ILE A 277 0.35 29.11 7.60
N ILE A 278 1.23 28.16 7.24
CA ILE A 278 2.53 28.46 6.65
C ILE A 278 2.42 28.79 5.16
N SER A 279 1.96 27.86 4.32
CA SER A 279 1.93 28.02 2.86
C SER A 279 0.50 28.06 2.32
N ASN A 280 -0.42 27.32 2.93
CA ASN A 280 -1.82 27.16 2.57
C ASN A 280 -2.02 26.82 1.07
N SER A 281 -1.18 25.94 0.52
CA SER A 281 -1.24 25.55 -0.88
C SER A 281 -2.54 24.78 -1.19
N PRO A 282 -3.19 24.97 -2.35
CA PRO A 282 -4.46 24.31 -2.64
C PRO A 282 -4.31 22.81 -2.95
N TYR A 283 -3.07 22.36 -3.20
CA TYR A 283 -2.72 20.98 -3.54
C TYR A 283 -1.65 20.45 -2.60
N ILE A 284 -1.73 19.15 -2.31
CA ILE A 284 -0.83 18.44 -1.41
C ILE A 284 -0.32 17.20 -2.15
N LEU A 285 1.00 17.08 -2.30
CA LEU A 285 1.68 15.82 -2.62
C LEU A 285 1.97 15.09 -1.30
N MET A 286 1.61 13.81 -1.21
CA MET A 286 1.96 12.98 -0.06
C MET A 286 2.91 11.85 -0.47
N LEU A 287 4.02 11.71 0.26
CA LEU A 287 5.00 10.65 0.08
C LEU A 287 5.41 10.03 1.43
N ASP A 288 5.61 8.71 1.42
CA ASP A 288 6.38 8.04 2.46
C ASP A 288 7.87 8.43 2.37
N CYS A 289 8.59 8.40 3.49
CA CYS A 289 10.01 8.77 3.51
C CYS A 289 10.91 7.86 2.65
N ASP A 290 10.46 6.66 2.31
CA ASP A 290 11.14 5.72 1.42
C ASP A 290 10.63 5.77 -0.04
N MET A 291 9.81 6.76 -0.41
CA MET A 291 9.27 6.97 -1.76
C MET A 291 9.78 8.30 -2.35
N HIS A 292 10.90 8.24 -3.07
CA HIS A 292 11.50 9.42 -3.70
C HIS A 292 10.87 9.74 -5.05
N SER A 293 10.95 11.02 -5.45
CA SER A 293 10.58 11.47 -6.78
C SER A 293 11.65 11.06 -7.79
N ASN A 294 11.24 10.30 -8.82
CA ASN A 294 12.11 9.81 -9.89
C ASN A 294 11.86 10.52 -11.24
N ASP A 295 10.65 11.02 -11.47
CA ASP A 295 10.31 11.87 -12.61
C ASP A 295 10.05 13.31 -12.11
N PRO A 296 10.86 14.31 -12.53
CA PRO A 296 10.67 15.70 -12.13
C PRO A 296 9.32 16.27 -12.58
N SER A 297 8.72 15.73 -13.63
CA SER A 297 7.48 16.27 -14.22
C SER A 297 6.19 15.83 -13.50
N SER A 298 6.29 15.00 -12.45
CA SER A 298 5.14 14.43 -11.73
C SER A 298 4.10 15.47 -11.27
N ALA A 299 4.55 16.64 -10.81
CA ALA A 299 3.67 17.73 -10.40
C ALA A 299 2.86 18.30 -11.58
N ARG A 300 3.52 18.60 -12.71
CA ARG A 300 2.85 19.08 -13.93
C ARG A 300 1.88 18.03 -14.46
N GLN A 301 2.29 16.76 -14.50
CA GLN A 301 1.43 15.65 -14.91
C GLN A 301 0.16 15.56 -14.06
N ALA A 302 0.26 15.72 -12.74
CA ALA A 302 -0.89 15.76 -11.85
C ALA A 302 -1.79 16.99 -12.09
N MET A 303 -1.18 18.16 -12.35
CA MET A 303 -1.92 19.39 -12.64
C MET A 303 -2.73 19.32 -13.93
N CYS A 304 -2.32 18.50 -14.90
CA CYS A 304 -3.13 18.26 -16.11
C CYS A 304 -4.54 17.75 -15.77
N PHE A 305 -4.69 16.99 -14.67
CA PHE A 305 -5.99 16.54 -14.22
C PHE A 305 -6.69 17.54 -13.30
N HIS A 306 -5.93 18.17 -12.40
CA HIS A 306 -6.49 19.12 -11.43
C HIS A 306 -6.90 20.46 -12.05
N LEU A 307 -6.38 20.81 -13.22
CA LEU A 307 -6.73 22.02 -13.96
C LEU A 307 -7.66 21.74 -15.17
N ASP A 308 -7.96 20.48 -15.47
CA ASP A 308 -8.94 20.13 -16.52
C ASP A 308 -10.36 20.51 -16.06
N PRO A 309 -11.03 21.46 -16.74
CA PRO A 309 -12.36 21.95 -16.34
C PRO A 309 -13.43 20.86 -16.27
N LYS A 310 -13.28 19.76 -17.04
CA LYS A 310 -14.28 18.68 -17.12
C LYS A 310 -14.23 17.76 -15.90
N ILE A 311 -13.03 17.52 -15.34
CA ILE A 311 -12.86 16.55 -14.25
C ILE A 311 -12.60 17.23 -12.91
N SER A 312 -11.90 18.37 -12.91
CA SER A 312 -11.46 19.07 -11.71
C SER A 312 -12.58 19.35 -10.70
N PRO A 313 -13.80 19.78 -11.08
CA PRO A 313 -14.86 20.08 -10.11
C PRO A 313 -15.19 18.91 -9.17
N SER A 314 -15.07 17.67 -9.66
CA SER A 314 -15.37 16.44 -8.91
C SER A 314 -14.13 15.66 -8.47
N LEU A 315 -12.92 16.07 -8.87
CA LEU A 315 -11.68 15.35 -8.61
C LEU A 315 -11.10 15.68 -7.25
N ALA A 316 -10.95 14.68 -6.38
CA ALA A 316 -10.27 14.77 -5.11
C ALA A 316 -8.75 14.63 -5.21
N PHE A 317 -8.28 13.55 -5.84
CA PHE A 317 -6.85 13.25 -5.92
C PHE A 317 -6.48 12.47 -7.18
N VAL A 318 -5.21 12.60 -7.56
CA VAL A 318 -4.55 11.83 -8.61
C VAL A 318 -3.57 10.87 -7.93
N GLN A 319 -3.80 9.57 -8.06
CA GLN A 319 -2.95 8.50 -7.53
C GLN A 319 -1.98 8.02 -8.61
N PHE A 320 -0.69 8.02 -8.28
CA PHE A 320 0.36 7.39 -9.07
C PHE A 320 0.64 5.97 -8.54
N PRO A 321 1.13 5.05 -9.37
CA PRO A 321 1.54 3.74 -8.89
C PRO A 321 2.73 3.85 -7.94
N GLN A 322 2.72 3.03 -6.88
CA GLN A 322 3.95 2.74 -6.16
C GLN A 322 4.80 1.80 -7.01
N ARG A 323 6.04 2.20 -7.28
CA ARG A 323 7.03 1.40 -8.00
C ARG A 323 8.27 1.29 -7.13
N PHE A 324 9.01 0.20 -7.30
CA PHE A 324 10.13 -0.11 -6.42
C PHE A 324 11.38 -0.46 -7.22
N HIS A 325 12.53 0.07 -6.79
CA HIS A 325 13.80 -0.11 -7.50
C HIS A 325 14.51 -1.43 -7.16
N ASN A 326 14.16 -2.06 -6.04
CA ASN A 326 14.81 -3.26 -5.51
C ASN A 326 14.06 -4.58 -5.82
N ILE A 327 13.14 -4.59 -6.80
CA ILE A 327 12.39 -5.78 -7.18
C ILE A 327 13.28 -6.78 -7.91
N SER A 328 13.25 -8.03 -7.47
CA SER A 328 13.93 -9.15 -8.15
C SER A 328 13.22 -9.48 -9.46
N LYS A 329 13.98 -9.90 -10.49
CA LYS A 329 13.40 -10.45 -11.73
C LYS A 329 12.48 -11.64 -11.48
N ASN A 330 12.66 -12.35 -10.35
CA ASN A 330 11.85 -13.49 -9.97
C ASN A 330 10.67 -13.13 -9.03
N ASP A 331 10.60 -11.88 -8.52
CA ASP A 331 9.63 -11.35 -7.53
C ASP A 331 8.82 -12.42 -6.75
N ILE A 332 9.55 -13.26 -6.01
CA ILE A 332 8.98 -14.43 -5.34
C ILE A 332 8.05 -14.06 -4.18
N TYR A 333 7.98 -12.78 -3.78
CA TYR A 333 7.12 -12.30 -2.70
C TYR A 333 5.94 -11.47 -3.22
N ALA A 334 5.83 -11.30 -4.53
CA ALA A 334 4.89 -10.38 -5.18
C ALA A 334 4.98 -8.96 -4.58
N SER A 335 6.21 -8.53 -4.30
CA SER A 335 6.53 -7.25 -3.66
C SER A 335 6.30 -6.07 -4.59
N ALA A 336 6.24 -6.29 -5.92
CA ALA A 336 5.91 -5.24 -6.87
C ALA A 336 4.44 -4.80 -6.82
N LEU A 337 3.57 -5.52 -6.10
CA LEU A 337 2.13 -5.24 -5.99
C LEU A 337 1.44 -5.09 -7.37
N ARG A 338 1.87 -5.90 -8.34
CA ARG A 338 1.42 -5.84 -9.75
C ARG A 338 -0.10 -5.83 -9.87
N VAL A 339 -0.78 -6.74 -9.18
CA VAL A 339 -2.26 -6.84 -9.23
C VAL A 339 -2.91 -5.51 -8.84
N CYS A 340 -2.44 -4.83 -7.79
CA CYS A 340 -3.00 -3.55 -7.36
C CYS A 340 -2.83 -2.46 -8.43
N PHE A 341 -1.60 -2.22 -8.87
CA PHE A 341 -1.27 -1.05 -9.71
C PHE A 341 -1.44 -1.27 -11.22
N VAL A 342 -1.57 -2.51 -11.67
CA VAL A 342 -1.68 -2.83 -13.11
C VAL A 342 -3.04 -3.40 -13.48
N VAL A 343 -3.78 -3.97 -12.51
CA VAL A 343 -5.11 -4.56 -12.76
C VAL A 343 -6.19 -3.77 -12.02
N ASN A 344 -6.09 -3.66 -10.69
CA ASN A 344 -7.17 -3.13 -9.88
C ASN A 344 -7.38 -1.62 -10.07
N TRP A 345 -6.32 -0.81 -9.98
CA TRP A 345 -6.44 0.66 -10.10
C TRP A 345 -6.85 1.14 -11.49
N PRO A 346 -6.32 0.60 -12.60
CA PRO A 346 -6.87 0.89 -13.93
C PRO A 346 -8.35 0.50 -14.07
N GLY A 347 -8.77 -0.56 -13.38
CA GLY A 347 -10.15 -1.01 -13.26
C GLY A 347 -11.07 0.00 -12.58
N MET A 348 -10.70 0.39 -11.36
CA MET A 348 -11.43 1.39 -10.56
C MET A 348 -11.42 2.77 -11.20
N ASP A 349 -10.34 3.17 -11.89
CA ASP A 349 -10.27 4.43 -12.63
C ASP A 349 -11.31 4.49 -13.76
N GLY A 350 -11.71 3.34 -14.30
CA GLY A 350 -12.81 3.23 -15.25
C GLY A 350 -14.19 3.36 -14.63
N LEU A 351 -14.31 3.33 -13.31
CA LEU A 351 -15.54 3.55 -12.55
C LEU A 351 -15.57 5.00 -12.05
N ILE A 352 -15.19 5.25 -10.78
CA ILE A 352 -15.11 6.61 -10.22
C ILE A 352 -13.68 7.03 -9.82
N GLY A 353 -12.70 6.12 -9.88
CA GLY A 353 -11.31 6.39 -9.51
C GLY A 353 -10.72 5.32 -8.56
N PRO A 354 -9.39 5.18 -8.48
CA PRO A 354 -8.75 4.26 -7.54
C PRO A 354 -8.90 4.73 -6.09
N MET A 355 -8.79 3.82 -5.12
CA MET A 355 -8.64 4.21 -3.72
C MET A 355 -7.28 4.89 -3.45
N LEU A 356 -7.21 5.64 -2.35
CA LEU A 356 -6.01 6.32 -1.89
C LEU A 356 -5.00 5.29 -1.34
N SER A 357 -3.81 5.18 -1.92
CA SER A 357 -2.82 4.14 -1.59
C SER A 357 -1.71 4.60 -0.64
N GLY A 358 -2.03 5.53 0.27
CA GLY A 358 -1.14 5.94 1.37
C GLY A 358 0.09 6.77 1.01
N THR A 359 0.50 6.83 -0.26
CA THR A 359 1.66 7.59 -0.78
C THR A 359 1.49 7.79 -2.29
N CYS A 360 2.36 8.61 -2.90
CA CYS A 360 2.42 8.86 -4.34
C CYS A 360 1.13 9.46 -4.92
N PHE A 361 0.52 10.43 -4.22
CA PHE A 361 -0.71 11.08 -4.69
C PHE A 361 -0.68 12.61 -4.55
N TYR A 362 -1.34 13.29 -5.48
CA TYR A 362 -1.62 14.73 -5.42
C TYR A 362 -3.09 14.96 -5.11
N MET A 363 -3.38 15.59 -3.98
CA MET A 363 -4.72 15.79 -3.45
C MET A 363 -5.11 17.27 -3.40
N LYS A 364 -6.38 17.58 -3.69
CA LYS A 364 -6.95 18.90 -3.42
C LYS A 364 -7.14 19.09 -1.92
N ARG A 365 -6.48 20.08 -1.33
CA ARG A 365 -6.58 20.43 0.09
C ARG A 365 -8.04 20.63 0.53
N LYS A 366 -8.83 21.36 -0.28
CA LYS A 366 -10.25 21.66 0.05
C LYS A 366 -11.10 20.41 0.28
N VAL A 367 -10.76 19.29 -0.35
CA VAL A 367 -11.50 18.02 -0.20
C VAL A 367 -11.31 17.43 1.19
N LEU A 368 -10.11 17.61 1.78
CA LEU A 368 -9.85 17.15 3.14
C LEU A 368 -10.64 17.94 4.18
N TYR A 369 -11.03 19.19 3.90
CA TYR A 369 -11.83 19.99 4.82
C TYR A 369 -13.31 19.58 4.86
N GLY A 370 -13.79 18.80 3.88
CA GLY A 370 -15.14 18.24 3.88
C GLY A 370 -16.17 19.21 3.30
N ALA A 371 -17.23 19.53 4.07
CA ALA A 371 -18.33 20.37 3.62
C ALA A 371 -17.82 21.77 3.21
N PRO A 372 -18.45 22.42 2.20
CA PRO A 372 -18.08 23.76 1.82
C PRO A 372 -18.16 24.71 3.02
N ILE A 373 -17.02 25.29 3.37
CA ILE A 373 -16.94 26.37 4.35
C ILE A 373 -17.60 27.59 3.69
N HIS A 374 -18.85 27.86 4.04
CA HIS A 374 -19.58 29.04 3.59
C HIS A 374 -19.30 30.23 4.51
N LYS A 375 -19.32 31.46 3.98
CA LYS A 375 -19.14 32.69 4.76
C LYS A 375 -20.18 32.84 5.89
N ASP A 376 -21.34 32.23 5.71
CA ASP A 376 -22.47 32.31 6.65
C ASP A 376 -22.46 31.18 7.70
N MET A 377 -21.45 30.30 7.67
CA MET A 377 -21.29 29.27 8.71
C MET A 377 -20.92 29.94 10.03
N GLU A 378 -21.69 29.67 11.09
CA GLU A 378 -21.42 30.25 12.40
C GLU A 378 -20.01 29.87 12.88
N LEU A 379 -19.29 30.83 13.45
CA LEU A 379 -17.94 30.63 13.99
C LEU A 379 -17.88 29.48 15.02
N ILE A 380 -18.98 29.24 15.72
CA ILE A 380 -19.14 28.14 16.68
C ILE A 380 -19.06 26.78 15.99
N GLU A 381 -19.73 26.62 14.85
CA GLU A 381 -19.72 25.38 14.07
C GLU A 381 -18.34 25.13 13.45
N LEU A 382 -17.69 26.18 12.95
CA LEU A 382 -16.31 26.11 12.47
C LEU A 382 -15.33 25.67 13.55
N LYS A 383 -15.45 26.20 14.77
CA LYS A 383 -14.61 25.80 15.90
C LYS A 383 -14.82 24.34 16.30
N LYS A 384 -16.06 23.86 16.26
CA LYS A 384 -16.39 22.45 16.51
C LYS A 384 -15.78 21.52 15.44
N CYS A 385 -15.71 21.97 14.19
CA CYS A 385 -15.15 21.17 13.11
C CYS A 385 -13.62 21.21 13.04
N PHE A 386 -13.00 22.38 13.25
CA PHE A 386 -11.59 22.64 12.92
C PHE A 386 -10.72 22.98 14.14
N GLY A 387 -11.31 23.13 15.33
CA GLY A 387 -10.62 23.52 16.55
C GLY A 387 -10.68 25.02 16.82
N SER A 388 -10.11 25.43 17.95
CA SER A 388 -10.31 26.76 18.55
C SER A 388 -9.48 27.89 17.94
N SER A 389 -8.49 27.58 17.09
CA SER A 389 -7.58 28.59 16.51
C SER A 389 -8.29 29.53 15.54
N ASN A 390 -8.47 30.78 15.93
CA ASN A 390 -9.04 31.80 15.05
C ASN A 390 -8.14 32.08 13.83
N GLU A 391 -6.81 32.01 14.01
CA GLU A 391 -5.87 32.28 12.93
C GLU A 391 -5.95 31.20 11.84
N PHE A 392 -5.99 29.93 12.23
CA PHE A 392 -6.22 28.83 11.29
C PHE A 392 -7.61 28.92 10.62
N LEU A 393 -8.66 29.25 11.37
CA LEU A 393 -9.99 29.44 10.79
C LEU A 393 -10.02 30.56 9.73
N ASN A 394 -9.29 31.66 9.97
CA ASN A 394 -9.17 32.74 8.99
C ASN A 394 -8.47 32.28 7.71
N THR A 395 -7.46 31.40 7.77
CA THR A 395 -6.81 30.88 6.56
C THR A 395 -7.74 29.99 5.75
N LEU A 396 -8.61 29.22 6.41
CA LEU A 396 -9.64 28.42 5.75
C LEU A 396 -10.66 29.29 4.99
N ILE A 397 -11.16 30.36 5.62
CA ILE A 397 -12.10 31.31 5.01
C ILE A 397 -11.44 32.09 3.86
N THR A 398 -10.15 32.42 3.98
CA THR A 398 -9.44 33.17 2.93
C THR A 398 -9.14 32.27 1.73
N SER A 399 -8.79 31.00 1.96
CA SER A 399 -8.48 30.02 0.91
C SER A 399 -9.65 29.72 -0.03
N THR A 400 -10.90 29.84 0.47
CA THR A 400 -12.12 29.66 -0.32
C THR A 400 -12.43 30.83 -1.25
N ASN A 401 -11.78 32.00 -1.07
CA ASN A 401 -12.03 33.22 -1.85
C ASN A 401 -10.97 33.50 -2.94
N HIS A 402 -10.15 32.50 -3.34
CA HIS A 402 -9.25 32.55 -4.50
C HIS A 402 -8.22 33.71 -4.57
N LYS A 403 -7.79 34.26 -3.44
CA LYS A 403 -6.60 35.14 -3.38
C LYS A 403 -5.50 34.46 -2.57
N GLN A 404 -4.58 33.79 -3.26
CA GLN A 404 -3.32 33.34 -2.65
C GLN A 404 -2.29 34.46 -2.69
N ASN A 405 -1.44 34.51 -1.67
CA ASN A 405 -0.24 35.33 -1.68
C ASN A 405 0.77 34.67 -2.63
N ASP A 406 0.88 35.21 -3.84
CA ASP A 406 1.84 34.81 -4.89
C ASP A 406 3.30 35.20 -4.58
N ASN A 407 3.54 35.81 -3.43
CA ASN A 407 4.87 36.21 -3.00
C ASN A 407 5.42 35.12 -2.09
N GLY A 408 6.35 34.30 -2.62
CA GLY A 408 7.09 33.29 -1.87
C GLY A 408 7.54 33.79 -0.49
N ILE A 409 7.68 32.85 0.45
CA ILE A 409 7.94 33.12 1.87
C ILE A 409 9.26 33.92 2.04
N LYS A 410 9.17 35.25 2.20
CA LYS A 410 10.32 36.14 2.32
C LYS A 410 10.82 36.38 3.76
N GLU A 411 10.00 36.06 4.77
CA GLU A 411 10.34 35.87 6.19
C GLU A 411 9.03 35.50 6.92
N PHE A 412 9.02 34.47 7.78
CA PHE A 412 7.83 34.04 8.51
C PHE A 412 7.86 34.64 9.92
N PRO A 413 6.84 35.40 10.34
CA PRO A 413 6.88 36.06 11.64
C PRO A 413 6.74 35.05 12.79
N ASP A 414 7.46 35.29 13.89
CA ASP A 414 7.56 34.39 15.04
C ASP A 414 6.21 34.00 15.65
N ASN A 415 5.23 34.91 15.59
CA ASN A 415 3.86 34.67 16.06
C ASN A 415 3.20 33.51 15.31
N LYS A 416 3.39 33.38 13.99
CA LYS A 416 2.84 32.28 13.19
C LYS A 416 3.53 30.95 13.46
N ILE A 417 4.83 30.97 13.79
CA ILE A 417 5.55 29.76 14.23
C ILE A 417 4.99 29.31 15.58
N GLN A 418 4.72 30.25 16.50
CA GLN A 418 4.11 29.94 17.78
C GLN A 418 2.69 29.37 17.62
N GLU A 419 1.88 29.95 16.73
CA GLU A 419 0.56 29.42 16.40
C GLU A 419 0.64 28.02 15.77
N ALA A 420 1.57 27.80 14.84
CA ALA A 420 1.81 26.48 14.27
C ALA A 420 2.16 25.43 15.35
N LYS A 421 2.95 25.81 16.37
CA LYS A 421 3.25 24.93 17.52
C LYS A 421 1.99 24.57 18.30
N ILE A 422 1.07 25.52 18.51
CA ILE A 422 -0.24 25.24 19.14
C ILE A 422 -1.04 24.23 18.30
N LEU A 423 -1.07 24.40 16.97
CA LEU A 423 -1.75 23.48 16.05
C LEU A 423 -1.15 22.07 16.02
N ALA A 424 0.13 21.94 16.36
CA ALA A 424 0.86 20.67 16.46
C ALA A 424 0.78 20.02 17.86
N SER A 425 0.03 20.63 18.80
CA SER A 425 -0.21 20.05 20.12
C SER A 425 -1.10 18.81 20.06
N CYS A 426 -0.85 17.86 20.96
CA CYS A 426 -1.65 16.64 21.11
C CYS A 426 -3.06 16.93 21.67
N THR A 427 -3.26 18.11 22.27
CA THR A 427 -4.54 18.50 22.88
C THR A 427 -5.47 19.25 21.94
N TYR A 428 -4.95 19.73 20.79
CA TYR A 428 -5.70 20.60 19.88
C TYR A 428 -6.99 19.94 19.35
N GLU A 429 -6.99 18.61 19.19
CA GLU A 429 -8.09 17.88 18.57
C GLU A 429 -9.21 17.49 19.54
N ARG A 430 -9.02 17.68 20.86
CA ARG A 430 -9.88 17.10 21.92
C ARG A 430 -11.37 17.42 21.76
N ASP A 431 -11.71 18.66 21.43
CA ASP A 431 -13.10 19.13 21.35
C ASP A 431 -13.55 19.39 19.89
N SER A 432 -12.92 18.68 18.95
CA SER A 432 -13.10 18.89 17.52
C SER A 432 -13.41 17.61 16.77
N GLN A 433 -13.93 17.73 15.55
CA GLN A 433 -14.23 16.58 14.67
C GLN A 433 -13.06 16.17 13.76
N TRP A 434 -11.82 16.40 14.20
CA TRP A 434 -10.63 16.01 13.45
C TRP A 434 -10.52 14.48 13.34
N GLY A 435 -10.35 13.98 12.12
CA GLY A 435 -10.22 12.55 11.82
C GLY A 435 -11.50 11.72 11.92
N GLU A 436 -12.65 12.32 12.27
CA GLU A 436 -13.94 11.61 12.38
C GLU A 436 -14.88 11.81 11.19
N GLN A 437 -15.02 13.04 10.70
CA GLN A 437 -15.97 13.40 9.64
C GLN A 437 -15.31 13.99 8.40
N ALA A 438 -14.11 14.54 8.53
CA ALA A 438 -13.29 15.00 7.42
C ALA A 438 -11.80 14.83 7.79
N ARG A 439 -10.90 15.23 6.89
CA ARG A 439 -9.44 15.09 6.98
C ARG A 439 -8.98 13.64 6.84
N PHE A 440 -7.74 13.32 7.23
CA PHE A 440 -7.30 11.93 7.25
C PHE A 440 -7.99 11.21 8.42
N MET A 441 -8.63 10.09 8.12
CA MET A 441 -9.60 9.45 9.00
C MET A 441 -8.95 8.50 10.03
N TYR A 442 -9.39 8.54 11.30
CA TYR A 442 -8.75 7.81 12.41
C TYR A 442 -9.32 6.41 12.72
N HIS A 443 -10.39 5.99 12.04
CA HIS A 443 -11.18 4.82 12.44
C HIS A 443 -10.48 3.47 12.26
N SER A 444 -9.43 3.39 11.44
CA SER A 444 -8.70 2.16 11.17
C SER A 444 -7.22 2.44 10.99
N VAL A 445 -6.39 1.41 11.20
CA VAL A 445 -4.94 1.44 10.90
C VAL A 445 -4.61 1.52 9.40
N VAL A 446 -5.63 1.41 8.53
CA VAL A 446 -5.56 1.69 7.09
C VAL A 446 -6.26 3.02 6.79
N GLU A 447 -5.70 4.12 7.31
CA GLU A 447 -6.29 5.46 7.19
C GLU A 447 -6.44 5.89 5.74
N ASP A 448 -5.56 5.40 4.88
CA ASP A 448 -5.52 5.69 3.45
C ASP A 448 -6.76 5.13 2.74
N TYR A 449 -6.97 3.81 2.85
CA TYR A 449 -8.17 3.12 2.38
C TYR A 449 -9.43 3.82 2.88
N PHE A 450 -9.48 4.08 4.19
CA PHE A 450 -10.69 4.62 4.81
C PHE A 450 -10.95 6.07 4.40
N THR A 451 -9.91 6.90 4.30
CA THR A 451 -10.03 8.29 3.80
C THR A 451 -10.52 8.29 2.36
N GLY A 452 -9.90 7.50 1.46
CA GLY A 452 -10.35 7.39 0.07
C GLY A 452 -11.81 6.94 -0.05
N PHE A 453 -12.19 5.90 0.70
CA PHE A 453 -13.57 5.38 0.73
C PHE A 453 -14.59 6.44 1.16
N ILE A 454 -14.29 7.22 2.21
CA ILE A 454 -15.20 8.28 2.68
C ILE A 454 -15.29 9.42 1.67
N LEU A 455 -14.20 9.77 0.98
CA LEU A 455 -14.24 10.78 -0.08
C LEU A 455 -15.15 10.35 -1.24
N HIS A 456 -15.04 9.09 -1.67
CA HIS A 456 -15.91 8.53 -2.70
C HIS A 456 -17.37 8.41 -2.26
N CYS A 457 -17.63 8.05 -1.00
CA CYS A 457 -18.98 8.09 -0.42
C CYS A 457 -19.58 9.51 -0.42
N LYS A 458 -18.75 10.55 -0.37
CA LYS A 458 -19.18 11.96 -0.49
C LYS A 458 -19.35 12.43 -1.93
N GLY A 459 -19.19 11.54 -2.92
CA GLY A 459 -19.35 11.83 -4.34
C GLY A 459 -18.11 12.38 -5.03
N TRP A 460 -16.96 12.47 -4.34
CA TRP A 460 -15.70 12.81 -5.00
C TRP A 460 -15.21 11.67 -5.88
N ARG A 461 -14.47 12.02 -6.93
CA ARG A 461 -13.80 11.09 -7.85
C ARG A 461 -12.29 11.15 -7.65
N SER A 462 -11.59 10.12 -8.10
CA SER A 462 -10.13 10.10 -8.18
C SER A 462 -9.67 9.68 -9.57
N VAL A 463 -8.39 9.87 -9.86
CA VAL A 463 -7.76 9.46 -11.11
C VAL A 463 -6.58 8.55 -10.79
N PHE A 464 -6.42 7.48 -11.57
CA PHE A 464 -5.18 6.71 -11.61
C PHE A 464 -4.32 7.17 -12.80
N TYR A 465 -3.07 7.53 -12.56
CA TYR A 465 -2.15 7.87 -13.64
C TYR A 465 -0.84 7.09 -13.52
N ASN A 466 -0.57 6.24 -14.52
CA ASN A 466 0.60 5.38 -14.61
C ASN A 466 1.49 5.82 -15.79
N PRO A 467 2.39 6.80 -15.58
CA PRO A 467 3.32 7.23 -16.62
C PRO A 467 4.31 6.14 -17.01
N THR A 468 4.84 6.21 -18.24
CA THR A 468 5.83 5.25 -18.76
C THR A 468 7.11 5.23 -17.92
N ARG A 469 7.60 6.41 -17.53
CA ARG A 469 8.66 6.55 -16.53
C ARG A 469 7.99 6.55 -15.15
N PRO A 470 8.40 5.67 -14.21
CA PRO A 470 7.90 5.72 -12.84
C PRO A 470 8.09 7.11 -12.23
N ALA A 471 6.99 7.76 -11.84
CA ALA A 471 7.06 9.08 -11.21
C ALA A 471 7.74 9.03 -9.83
N PHE A 472 7.46 7.97 -9.09
CA PHE A 472 7.98 7.74 -7.75
C PHE A 472 8.60 6.34 -7.67
N LEU A 473 9.70 6.22 -6.93
CA LEU A 473 10.38 4.97 -6.67
C LEU A 473 10.65 4.82 -5.18
N GLY A 474 10.38 3.63 -4.64
CA GLY A 474 10.74 3.30 -3.27
C GLY A 474 11.35 1.93 -3.10
N SER A 475 11.46 1.50 -1.84
CA SER A 475 12.01 0.21 -1.46
C SER A 475 10.91 -0.76 -1.02
N ALA A 476 10.76 -1.88 -1.73
CA ALA A 476 9.84 -2.93 -1.36
C ALA A 476 10.44 -3.86 -0.28
N THR A 477 9.59 -4.67 0.35
CA THR A 477 10.05 -5.75 1.23
C THR A 477 10.77 -6.84 0.41
N THR A 478 11.92 -7.28 0.89
CA THR A 478 12.80 -8.25 0.19
C THR A 478 12.95 -9.56 0.94
N ASN A 479 12.24 -9.74 2.05
CA ASN A 479 12.21 -10.97 2.82
C ASN A 479 10.78 -11.35 3.21
N LEU A 480 10.58 -12.64 3.53
CA LEU A 480 9.27 -13.17 3.83
C LEU A 480 8.68 -12.58 5.12
N ASN A 481 9.49 -12.41 6.16
CA ASN A 481 9.04 -11.92 7.46
C ASN A 481 8.37 -10.55 7.33
N ASP A 482 9.06 -9.59 6.72
CA ASP A 482 8.56 -8.22 6.61
C ASP A 482 7.33 -8.15 5.69
N THR A 483 7.32 -8.95 4.62
CA THR A 483 6.17 -9.08 3.72
C THR A 483 4.92 -9.58 4.48
N LEU A 484 5.07 -10.57 5.36
CA LEU A 484 3.96 -11.13 6.12
C LEU A 484 3.51 -10.24 7.30
N VAL A 485 4.46 -9.59 7.99
CA VAL A 485 4.15 -8.62 9.07
C VAL A 485 3.40 -7.42 8.50
N GLN A 486 3.88 -6.86 7.38
CA GLN A 486 3.21 -5.76 6.67
C GLN A 486 1.80 -6.19 6.23
N GLY A 487 1.69 -7.37 5.63
CA GLY A 487 0.40 -7.94 5.24
C GLY A 487 -0.56 -8.08 6.42
N THR A 488 -0.09 -8.58 7.57
CA THR A 488 -0.93 -8.78 8.76
C THR A 488 -1.60 -7.48 9.21
N ARG A 489 -0.83 -6.38 9.24
CA ARG A 489 -1.33 -5.04 9.60
C ARG A 489 -2.42 -4.56 8.63
N TRP A 490 -2.18 -4.66 7.32
CA TRP A 490 -3.16 -4.23 6.31
C TRP A 490 -4.47 -5.01 6.43
N ASN A 491 -4.37 -6.34 6.55
CA ASN A 491 -5.54 -7.21 6.61
C ASN A 491 -6.34 -7.03 7.90
N SER A 492 -5.68 -6.73 9.02
CA SER A 492 -6.38 -6.36 10.26
C SER A 492 -7.21 -5.09 10.07
N GLY A 493 -6.60 -4.00 9.56
CA GLY A 493 -7.32 -2.74 9.35
C GLY A 493 -8.45 -2.85 8.32
N LEU A 494 -8.22 -3.56 7.21
CA LEU A 494 -9.25 -3.79 6.19
C LEU A 494 -10.47 -4.52 6.75
N LEU A 495 -10.26 -5.55 7.58
CA LEU A 495 -11.34 -6.31 8.19
C LEU A 495 -12.07 -5.51 9.28
N GLU A 496 -11.37 -4.65 10.03
CA GLU A 496 -12.00 -3.70 10.95
C GLU A 496 -13.02 -2.82 10.22
N VAL A 497 -12.70 -2.32 9.02
CA VAL A 497 -13.65 -1.53 8.22
C VAL A 497 -14.83 -2.39 7.78
N LEU A 498 -14.61 -3.63 7.34
CA LEU A 498 -15.67 -4.55 6.91
C LEU A 498 -16.69 -4.83 8.03
N PHE A 499 -16.23 -5.03 9.27
CA PHE A 499 -17.09 -5.32 10.42
C PHE A 499 -17.65 -4.07 11.12
N SER A 500 -17.20 -2.88 10.73
CA SER A 500 -17.73 -1.62 11.24
C SER A 500 -19.04 -1.21 10.55
N ARG A 501 -19.68 -0.16 11.07
CA ARG A 501 -20.79 0.52 10.40
C ARG A 501 -20.45 1.08 9.00
N PHE A 502 -19.16 1.11 8.66
CA PHE A 502 -18.64 1.59 7.37
C PHE A 502 -18.38 0.47 6.36
N CYS A 503 -18.94 -0.72 6.57
CA CYS A 503 -18.91 -1.80 5.57
C CYS A 503 -19.25 -1.27 4.16
N PRO A 504 -18.37 -1.45 3.14
CA PRO A 504 -18.58 -0.85 1.82
C PRO A 504 -19.90 -1.22 1.15
N LEU A 505 -20.37 -2.46 1.32
CA LEU A 505 -21.64 -2.93 0.76
C LEU A 505 -22.87 -2.38 1.48
N ILE A 506 -22.73 -1.76 2.65
CA ILE A 506 -23.83 -1.16 3.40
C ILE A 506 -23.73 0.36 3.33
N TYR A 507 -22.63 0.91 3.85
CA TYR A 507 -22.41 2.35 3.94
C TYR A 507 -22.18 2.99 2.57
N GLY A 508 -21.44 2.33 1.68
CA GLY A 508 -21.18 2.82 0.32
C GLY A 508 -22.48 2.93 -0.50
N LEU A 509 -23.31 1.87 -0.49
CA LEU A 509 -24.61 1.87 -1.16
C LEU A 509 -25.56 2.93 -0.57
N LYS A 510 -25.63 3.04 0.76
CA LYS A 510 -26.43 4.08 1.44
C LYS A 510 -25.97 5.50 1.06
N SER A 511 -24.67 5.67 0.83
CA SER A 511 -24.07 6.94 0.39
C SER A 511 -24.19 7.21 -1.12
N ARG A 512 -24.94 6.37 -1.87
CA ARG A 512 -25.14 6.47 -3.33
C ARG A 512 -23.88 6.25 -4.16
N MET A 513 -22.86 5.59 -3.61
CA MET A 513 -21.70 5.15 -4.39
C MET A 513 -22.12 4.02 -5.35
N PRO A 514 -21.65 3.99 -6.62
CA PRO A 514 -22.04 2.96 -7.58
C PRO A 514 -21.73 1.54 -7.09
N LEU A 515 -22.61 0.58 -7.38
CA LEU A 515 -22.46 -0.81 -6.91
C LEU A 515 -21.10 -1.42 -7.25
N LEU A 516 -20.62 -1.25 -8.49
CA LEU A 516 -19.32 -1.80 -8.91
C LEU A 516 -18.17 -1.21 -8.08
N GLU A 517 -18.25 0.07 -7.73
CA GLU A 517 -17.24 0.70 -6.87
C GLU A 517 -17.32 0.16 -5.44
N CYS A 518 -18.53 0.00 -4.90
CA CYS A 518 -18.75 -0.65 -3.61
C CYS A 518 -18.18 -2.06 -3.59
N MET A 519 -18.30 -2.81 -4.69
CA MET A 519 -17.71 -4.14 -4.84
C MET A 519 -16.18 -4.10 -4.84
N CYS A 520 -15.55 -3.12 -5.50
CA CYS A 520 -14.10 -2.95 -5.48
C CYS A 520 -13.58 -2.71 -4.05
N TYR A 521 -14.17 -1.77 -3.32
CA TYR A 521 -13.84 -1.52 -1.92
C TYR A 521 -14.13 -2.75 -1.04
N ALA A 522 -15.30 -3.37 -1.20
CA ALA A 522 -15.69 -4.56 -0.44
C ALA A 522 -14.72 -5.72 -0.66
N TYR A 523 -14.23 -5.93 -1.89
CA TYR A 523 -13.25 -6.97 -2.19
C TYR A 523 -11.98 -6.78 -1.35
N LEU A 524 -11.45 -5.56 -1.31
CA LEU A 524 -10.24 -5.25 -0.54
C LEU A 524 -10.49 -5.44 0.97
N ALA A 525 -11.62 -4.94 1.48
CA ALA A 525 -12.01 -5.10 2.88
C ALA A 525 -12.23 -6.58 3.28
N ALA A 526 -12.74 -7.40 2.36
CA ALA A 526 -13.06 -8.81 2.56
C ALA A 526 -11.93 -9.77 2.19
N GLN A 527 -10.84 -9.29 1.56
CA GLN A 527 -9.67 -10.09 1.23
C GLN A 527 -9.12 -10.94 2.40
N PRO A 528 -9.09 -10.46 3.66
CA PRO A 528 -8.64 -11.28 4.79
C PRO A 528 -9.44 -12.59 4.96
N LEU A 529 -10.69 -12.63 4.50
CA LEU A 529 -11.55 -13.82 4.60
C LEU A 529 -11.04 -15.01 3.77
N TYR A 530 -10.09 -14.82 2.85
CA TYR A 530 -9.40 -15.94 2.18
C TYR A 530 -8.72 -16.90 3.16
N CYS A 531 -8.44 -16.49 4.40
CA CYS A 531 -7.85 -17.39 5.40
C CYS A 531 -8.75 -18.59 5.72
N PHE A 532 -10.08 -18.41 5.80
CA PHE A 532 -11.00 -19.49 6.11
C PHE A 532 -10.98 -20.62 5.06
N PRO A 533 -11.25 -20.37 3.76
CA PRO A 533 -11.16 -21.40 2.75
C PRO A 533 -9.75 -21.98 2.65
N ALA A 534 -8.69 -21.18 2.78
CA ALA A 534 -7.33 -21.69 2.72
C ALA A 534 -7.05 -22.71 3.83
N TRP A 535 -7.43 -22.42 5.07
CA TRP A 535 -7.25 -23.34 6.20
C TRP A 535 -8.13 -24.59 6.07
N PHE A 536 -9.41 -24.43 5.74
CA PHE A 536 -10.33 -25.56 5.62
C PHE A 536 -9.94 -26.50 4.46
N LEU A 537 -9.57 -25.94 3.30
CA LEU A 537 -9.17 -26.71 2.11
C LEU A 537 -7.73 -27.25 2.19
N ALA A 538 -6.90 -26.78 3.13
CA ALA A 538 -5.59 -27.34 3.41
C ALA A 538 -5.60 -28.48 4.44
N ILE A 539 -6.73 -28.67 5.15
CA ILE A 539 -6.90 -29.70 6.19
C ILE A 539 -7.90 -30.77 5.76
N ILE A 540 -9.14 -30.37 5.41
CA ILE A 540 -10.24 -31.32 5.23
C ILE A 540 -10.01 -32.26 4.03
N PRO A 541 -9.63 -31.78 2.83
CA PRO A 541 -9.36 -32.66 1.70
C PRO A 541 -8.25 -33.67 1.94
N GLN A 542 -7.23 -33.28 2.71
CA GLN A 542 -6.07 -34.09 3.05
C GLN A 542 -6.45 -35.21 4.01
N ILE A 543 -7.19 -34.90 5.08
CA ILE A 543 -7.67 -35.92 6.02
C ILE A 543 -8.65 -36.88 5.30
N CYS A 544 -9.51 -36.38 4.42
CA CYS A 544 -10.42 -37.24 3.66
C CYS A 544 -9.66 -38.12 2.65
N LEU A 545 -8.59 -37.60 2.04
CA LEU A 545 -7.71 -38.37 1.16
C LEU A 545 -7.01 -39.50 1.93
N LEU A 546 -6.51 -39.21 3.15
CA LEU A 546 -5.91 -40.20 4.04
C LEU A 546 -6.87 -41.37 4.33
N ASN A 547 -8.16 -41.06 4.50
CA ASN A 547 -9.20 -42.03 4.83
C ASN A 547 -9.90 -42.65 3.61
N GLY A 548 -9.62 -42.20 2.38
CA GLY A 548 -10.27 -42.70 1.17
C GLY A 548 -11.73 -42.25 1.02
N ILE A 549 -12.07 -41.09 1.60
CA ILE A 549 -13.40 -40.48 1.57
C ILE A 549 -13.46 -39.46 0.42
N PRO A 550 -14.34 -39.65 -0.58
CA PRO A 550 -14.47 -38.74 -1.70
C PRO A 550 -15.23 -37.46 -1.30
N ILE A 551 -14.62 -36.30 -1.54
CA ILE A 551 -15.24 -34.97 -1.34
C ILE A 551 -15.80 -34.38 -2.63
N TYR A 552 -15.12 -34.65 -3.74
CA TYR A 552 -15.47 -34.12 -5.06
C TYR A 552 -16.25 -35.17 -5.85
N PRO A 553 -17.02 -34.76 -6.88
CA PRO A 553 -17.66 -35.72 -7.76
C PRO A 553 -16.65 -36.70 -8.36
N LYS A 554 -17.06 -37.96 -8.54
CA LYS A 554 -16.27 -38.97 -9.26
C LYS A 554 -15.97 -38.50 -10.67
N VAL A 555 -14.84 -38.92 -11.25
CA VAL A 555 -14.45 -38.52 -12.63
C VAL A 555 -15.50 -38.90 -13.67
N SER A 556 -16.22 -40.00 -13.48
CA SER A 556 -17.32 -40.43 -14.36
C SER A 556 -18.59 -39.59 -14.22
N SER A 557 -18.71 -38.76 -13.18
CA SER A 557 -19.88 -37.91 -12.96
C SER A 557 -19.81 -36.66 -13.86
N PRO A 558 -20.90 -36.27 -14.53
CA PRO A 558 -20.96 -35.00 -15.28
C PRO A 558 -20.61 -33.78 -14.40
N TRP A 559 -20.89 -33.85 -13.10
CA TRP A 559 -20.57 -32.77 -12.15
C TRP A 559 -19.07 -32.54 -11.99
N PHE A 560 -18.23 -33.55 -12.21
CA PHE A 560 -16.78 -33.39 -12.17
C PHE A 560 -16.29 -32.40 -13.23
N PHE A 561 -16.97 -32.32 -14.37
CA PHE A 561 -16.68 -31.34 -15.41
C PHE A 561 -16.87 -29.91 -14.90
N VAL A 562 -17.88 -29.64 -14.08
CA VAL A 562 -18.12 -28.30 -13.50
C VAL A 562 -16.94 -27.86 -12.62
N TYR A 563 -16.47 -28.75 -11.74
CA TYR A 563 -15.32 -28.47 -10.86
C TYR A 563 -14.02 -28.31 -11.66
N SER A 564 -13.82 -29.18 -12.66
CA SER A 564 -12.66 -29.13 -13.55
C SER A 564 -12.65 -27.83 -14.36
N PHE A 565 -13.79 -27.43 -14.90
CA PHE A 565 -13.97 -26.16 -15.60
C PHE A 565 -13.67 -24.97 -14.69
N LEU A 566 -14.22 -24.92 -13.48
CA LEU A 566 -13.94 -23.83 -12.53
C LEU A 566 -12.46 -23.70 -12.20
N PHE A 567 -11.79 -24.82 -11.94
CA PHE A 567 -10.36 -24.85 -11.66
C PHE A 567 -9.54 -24.35 -12.86
N LEU A 568 -9.75 -24.93 -14.04
CA LEU A 568 -9.03 -24.56 -15.25
C LEU A 568 -9.34 -23.12 -15.70
N SER A 569 -10.61 -22.71 -15.68
CA SER A 569 -11.04 -21.35 -16.02
C SER A 569 -10.35 -20.32 -15.13
N THR A 570 -10.27 -20.56 -13.81
CA THR A 570 -9.60 -19.64 -12.88
C THR A 570 -8.11 -19.54 -13.16
N LEU A 571 -7.43 -20.68 -13.31
CA LEU A 571 -6.00 -20.73 -13.59
C LEU A 571 -5.64 -20.06 -14.92
N SER A 572 -6.34 -20.43 -15.99
CA SER A 572 -6.13 -19.90 -17.33
C SER A 572 -6.46 -18.42 -17.42
N LYS A 573 -7.54 -17.96 -16.77
CA LYS A 573 -7.90 -16.54 -16.75
C LYS A 573 -6.86 -15.70 -16.01
N TYR A 574 -6.40 -16.17 -14.85
CA TYR A 574 -5.37 -15.47 -14.09
C TYR A 574 -4.03 -15.46 -14.83
N LEU A 575 -3.69 -16.56 -15.50
CA LEU A 575 -2.50 -16.60 -16.34
C LEU A 575 -2.58 -15.59 -17.50
N TRP A 576 -3.73 -15.52 -18.17
CA TRP A 576 -3.97 -14.54 -19.20
C TRP A 576 -3.80 -13.10 -18.67
N ASP A 577 -4.32 -12.80 -17.46
CA ASP A 577 -4.13 -11.48 -16.83
C ASP A 577 -2.66 -11.16 -16.56
N VAL A 578 -1.90 -12.14 -16.07
CA VAL A 578 -0.46 -11.99 -15.81
C VAL A 578 0.28 -11.70 -17.12
N ILE A 579 0.07 -12.50 -18.17
CA ILE A 579 0.77 -12.33 -19.45
C ILE A 579 0.35 -11.03 -20.14
N HIS A 580 -0.95 -10.72 -20.18
CA HIS A 580 -1.48 -9.52 -20.83
C HIS A 580 -0.96 -8.22 -20.20
N THR A 581 -0.61 -8.27 -18.92
CA THR A 581 -0.02 -7.13 -18.19
C THR A 581 1.52 -7.14 -18.14
N GLY A 582 2.16 -8.01 -18.94
CA GLY A 582 3.63 -8.06 -19.10
C GLY A 582 4.35 -8.98 -18.10
N GLY A 583 3.63 -9.76 -17.30
CA GLY A 583 4.20 -10.78 -16.43
C GLY A 583 4.54 -12.08 -17.17
N THR A 584 5.26 -12.98 -16.48
CA THR A 584 5.67 -14.29 -17.05
C THR A 584 4.87 -15.45 -16.43
N MET A 585 4.96 -16.65 -17.03
CA MET A 585 4.46 -17.89 -16.39
C MET A 585 5.02 -18.08 -14.98
N ARG A 586 6.28 -17.68 -14.76
CA ARG A 586 6.93 -17.74 -13.44
C ARG A 586 6.29 -16.74 -12.46
N THR A 587 5.96 -15.53 -12.93
CA THR A 587 5.21 -14.54 -12.14
C THR A 587 3.86 -15.11 -11.70
N TRP A 588 3.11 -15.72 -12.62
CA TRP A 588 1.83 -16.37 -12.32
C TRP A 588 1.97 -17.46 -11.26
N TRP A 589 2.98 -18.34 -11.40
CA TRP A 589 3.24 -19.42 -10.45
C TRP A 589 3.63 -18.90 -9.07
N ASN A 590 4.47 -17.86 -9.01
CA ASN A 590 4.90 -17.24 -7.76
C ASN A 590 3.75 -16.48 -7.06
N GLU A 591 2.89 -15.78 -7.81
CA GLU A 591 1.74 -15.08 -7.24
C GLU A 591 0.74 -16.06 -6.61
N TRP A 592 0.49 -17.22 -7.23
CA TRP A 592 -0.32 -18.29 -6.62
C TRP A 592 0.28 -18.80 -5.31
N ARG A 593 1.59 -19.08 -5.30
CA ARG A 593 2.29 -19.53 -4.09
C ARG A 593 2.19 -18.50 -2.98
N VAL A 594 2.50 -17.24 -3.27
CA VAL A 594 2.47 -16.15 -2.30
C VAL A 594 1.05 -15.93 -1.77
N TRP A 595 0.03 -16.04 -2.62
CA TRP A 595 -1.36 -15.96 -2.18
C TRP A 595 -1.70 -17.07 -1.18
N MET A 596 -1.29 -18.32 -1.42
CA MET A 596 -1.50 -19.42 -0.46
C MET A 596 -0.77 -19.15 0.86
N ILE A 597 0.50 -18.75 0.79
CA ILE A 597 1.31 -18.43 1.98
C ILE A 597 0.65 -17.29 2.78
N LYS A 598 0.27 -16.18 2.12
CA LYS A 598 -0.39 -15.03 2.76
C LYS A 598 -1.74 -15.43 3.37
N SER A 599 -2.49 -16.33 2.73
CA SER A 599 -3.79 -16.78 3.22
C SER A 599 -3.72 -17.56 4.53
N ILE A 600 -2.74 -18.47 4.65
CA ILE A 600 -2.51 -19.23 5.89
C ILE A 600 -1.91 -18.37 7.00
N THR A 601 -1.16 -17.33 6.63
CA THR A 601 -0.38 -16.51 7.58
C THR A 601 -0.98 -15.11 7.76
N ALA A 602 -0.58 -14.15 6.93
CA ALA A 602 -0.94 -12.74 7.07
C ALA A 602 -2.45 -12.49 7.13
N TYR A 603 -3.25 -13.17 6.31
CA TYR A 603 -4.71 -13.03 6.33
C TYR A 603 -5.32 -13.64 7.57
N PHE A 604 -4.84 -14.82 7.99
CA PHE A 604 -5.30 -15.47 9.22
C PHE A 604 -5.01 -14.63 10.46
N TYR A 605 -3.76 -14.18 10.62
CA TYR A 605 -3.37 -13.38 11.78
C TYR A 605 -3.95 -11.97 11.76
N GLY A 606 -4.10 -11.36 10.58
CA GLY A 606 -4.82 -10.09 10.43
C GLY A 606 -6.28 -10.22 10.82
N THR A 607 -6.94 -11.31 10.40
CA THR A 607 -8.32 -11.63 10.75
C THR A 607 -8.48 -11.87 12.25
N LEU A 608 -7.60 -12.67 12.85
CA LEU A 608 -7.60 -12.92 14.28
C LEU A 608 -7.40 -11.62 15.08
N ASP A 609 -6.45 -10.78 14.65
CA ASP A 609 -6.18 -9.49 15.31
C ASP A 609 -7.41 -8.56 15.25
N ALA A 610 -8.06 -8.44 14.10
CA ALA A 610 -9.30 -7.65 13.95
C ALA A 610 -10.45 -8.19 14.81
N ILE A 611 -10.64 -9.52 14.88
CA ILE A 611 -11.67 -10.15 15.73
C ILE A 611 -11.37 -9.88 17.22
N LEU A 612 -10.12 -10.04 17.66
CA LEU A 612 -9.75 -9.78 19.05
C LEU A 612 -9.95 -8.32 19.44
N LYS A 613 -9.69 -7.38 18.53
CA LYS A 613 -9.99 -5.95 18.74
C LYS A 613 -11.49 -5.68 18.79
N LEU A 614 -12.27 -6.33 17.92
CA LEU A 614 -13.74 -6.18 17.91
C LEU A 614 -14.36 -6.59 19.25
N PHE A 615 -13.83 -7.62 19.90
CA PHE A 615 -14.25 -8.05 21.25
C PHE A 615 -13.55 -7.31 22.40
N GLY A 616 -12.71 -6.32 22.11
CA GLY A 616 -12.02 -5.53 23.14
C GLY A 616 -10.86 -6.22 23.85
N PHE A 617 -10.43 -7.41 23.39
CA PHE A 617 -9.33 -8.16 24.00
C PHE A 617 -7.94 -7.61 23.65
N ARG A 618 -7.83 -6.74 22.65
CA ARG A 618 -6.55 -6.17 22.20
C ARG A 618 -6.70 -4.72 21.76
N LYS A 619 -5.70 -3.88 22.07
CA LYS A 619 -5.59 -2.51 21.55
C LYS A 619 -4.93 -2.51 20.16
N ALA A 620 -5.21 -1.49 19.36
CA ALA A 620 -4.51 -1.25 18.10
C ALA A 620 -2.99 -1.15 18.32
N SER A 621 -2.23 -1.96 17.59
CA SER A 621 -0.78 -1.93 17.59
C SER A 621 -0.26 -1.73 16.18
N PHE A 622 0.84 -1.00 16.06
CA PHE A 622 1.48 -0.68 14.77
C PHE A 622 2.95 -1.05 14.85
N LEU A 623 3.35 -2.11 14.14
CA LEU A 623 4.74 -2.51 14.02
C LEU A 623 5.30 -1.96 12.71
N LEU A 624 6.21 -1.00 12.82
CA LEU A 624 6.99 -0.50 11.68
C LEU A 624 7.86 -1.62 11.09
N THR A 625 7.79 -1.80 9.78
CA THR A 625 8.70 -2.65 9.00
C THR A 625 10.09 -2.03 8.98
N ASN A 626 11.13 -2.87 8.99
CA ASN A 626 12.49 -2.38 8.84
C ASN A 626 12.75 -1.97 7.38
N LYS A 627 13.30 -0.78 7.16
CA LYS A 627 13.72 -0.30 5.82
C LYS A 627 15.22 -0.42 5.60
N VAL A 628 15.96 -0.90 6.59
CA VAL A 628 17.38 -1.23 6.45
C VAL A 628 17.55 -2.45 5.56
N VAL A 629 18.42 -2.34 4.56
CA VAL A 629 18.74 -3.43 3.64
C VAL A 629 19.69 -4.43 4.32
N ASP A 630 19.32 -5.71 4.29
CA ASP A 630 20.19 -6.83 4.64
C ASP A 630 20.69 -7.47 3.33
N ASP A 631 21.97 -7.29 3.02
CA ASP A 631 22.58 -7.71 1.75
C ASP A 631 22.51 -9.22 1.53
N GLU A 632 22.61 -10.04 2.58
CA GLU A 632 22.50 -11.50 2.44
C GLU A 632 21.07 -11.90 2.07
N ARG A 633 20.06 -11.28 2.71
CA ARG A 633 18.65 -11.53 2.39
C ARG A 633 18.30 -11.05 1.00
N LEU A 634 18.78 -9.86 0.63
CA LEU A 634 18.59 -9.29 -0.70
C LEU A 634 19.19 -10.20 -1.78
N LYS A 635 20.39 -10.74 -1.55
CA LYS A 635 21.02 -11.69 -2.49
C LYS A 635 20.17 -12.93 -2.71
N ARG A 636 19.60 -13.53 -1.65
CA ARG A 636 18.68 -14.68 -1.78
C ARG A 636 17.43 -14.32 -2.58
N TYR A 637 16.85 -13.14 -2.31
CA TYR A 637 15.69 -12.66 -3.05
C TYR A 637 15.99 -12.45 -4.55
N GLN A 638 17.15 -11.91 -4.90
CA GLN A 638 17.59 -11.78 -6.29
C GLN A 638 17.76 -13.14 -6.97
N MET A 639 18.25 -14.16 -6.24
CA MET A 639 18.34 -15.54 -6.73
C MET A 639 16.98 -16.26 -6.82
N GLY A 640 15.89 -15.66 -6.34
CA GLY A 640 14.57 -16.31 -6.30
C GLY A 640 14.44 -17.38 -5.22
N ILE A 641 15.25 -17.28 -4.16
CA ILE A 641 15.26 -18.22 -3.03
C ILE A 641 14.50 -17.61 -1.85
N TYR A 642 13.55 -18.36 -1.28
CA TYR A 642 12.79 -17.93 -0.10
C TYR A 642 13.68 -17.83 1.14
N ASP A 643 13.46 -16.81 1.96
CA ASP A 643 14.11 -16.64 3.26
C ASP A 643 13.10 -16.96 4.36
N PHE A 644 13.27 -18.10 5.03
CA PHE A 644 12.37 -18.58 6.08
C PHE A 644 12.78 -18.12 7.49
N GLN A 645 13.73 -17.18 7.61
CA GLN A 645 14.05 -16.48 8.85
C GLN A 645 12.94 -15.48 9.23
N ALA A 646 11.75 -16.01 9.52
CA ALA A 646 10.59 -15.26 9.95
C ALA A 646 10.10 -15.73 11.32
N SER A 647 9.16 -14.98 11.90
CA SER A 647 8.54 -15.34 13.16
C SER A 647 8.03 -16.78 13.13
N LYS A 648 8.33 -17.55 14.20
CA LYS A 648 7.87 -18.94 14.36
C LYS A 648 6.34 -19.05 14.28
N MET A 649 5.64 -18.02 14.74
CA MET A 649 4.19 -17.90 14.65
C MET A 649 3.71 -17.98 13.20
N LEU A 650 4.44 -17.44 12.23
CA LEU A 650 4.05 -17.45 10.82
C LEU A 650 4.46 -18.76 10.12
N ILE A 651 5.66 -19.28 10.42
CA ILE A 651 6.23 -20.41 9.67
C ILE A 651 5.70 -21.77 10.15
N VAL A 652 5.48 -21.96 11.45
CA VAL A 652 5.03 -23.26 12.00
C VAL A 652 3.69 -23.72 11.39
N PRO A 653 2.63 -22.89 11.30
CA PRO A 653 1.38 -23.28 10.64
C PRO A 653 1.57 -23.71 9.18
N LEU A 654 2.36 -22.94 8.43
CA LEU A 654 2.63 -23.18 7.02
C LEU A 654 3.32 -24.53 6.81
N VAL A 655 4.38 -24.80 7.59
CA VAL A 655 5.12 -26.07 7.53
C VAL A 655 4.25 -27.24 7.99
N THR A 656 3.44 -27.06 9.03
CA THR A 656 2.50 -28.08 9.52
C THR A 656 1.53 -28.52 8.43
N LEU A 657 0.92 -27.59 7.68
CA LEU A 657 -0.01 -27.91 6.60
C LEU A 657 0.67 -28.58 5.40
N VAL A 658 1.90 -28.19 5.06
CA VAL A 658 2.67 -28.86 4.01
C VAL A 658 3.01 -30.30 4.41
N ILE A 659 3.44 -30.54 5.65
CA ILE A 659 3.72 -31.88 6.17
C ILE A 659 2.44 -32.73 6.18
N LEU A 660 1.32 -32.17 6.66
CA LEU A 660 0.02 -32.84 6.66
C LEU A 660 -0.39 -33.25 5.24
N ASN A 661 -0.22 -32.37 4.25
CA ASN A 661 -0.50 -32.68 2.86
C ASN A 661 0.45 -33.74 2.30
N MET A 662 1.74 -33.71 2.62
CA MET A 662 2.72 -34.73 2.21
C MET A 662 2.37 -36.12 2.74
N ILE A 663 2.06 -36.22 4.05
CA ILE A 663 1.69 -37.50 4.68
C ILE A 663 0.39 -38.03 4.04
N SER A 664 -0.62 -37.17 3.90
CA SER A 664 -1.90 -37.54 3.33
C SER A 664 -1.80 -37.95 1.86
N PHE A 665 -0.93 -37.30 1.09
CA PHE A 665 -0.69 -37.62 -0.31
C PHE A 665 -0.06 -39.01 -0.48
N ILE A 666 1.04 -39.29 0.25
CA ILE A 666 1.78 -40.55 0.16
C ILE A 666 0.89 -41.71 0.61
N TRP A 667 0.27 -41.58 1.78
CA TRP A 667 -0.57 -42.63 2.34
C TRP A 667 -1.87 -42.82 1.55
N GLY A 668 -2.55 -41.72 1.22
CA GLY A 668 -3.81 -41.74 0.49
C GLY A 668 -3.68 -42.35 -0.90
N ILE A 669 -2.61 -42.04 -1.65
CA ILE A 669 -2.33 -42.70 -2.92
C ILE A 669 -2.11 -44.19 -2.73
N GLY A 670 -1.28 -44.60 -1.76
CA GLY A 670 -1.01 -46.01 -1.50
C GLY A 670 -2.30 -46.80 -1.21
N LYS A 671 -3.15 -46.26 -0.33
CA LYS A 671 -4.45 -46.85 0.00
C LYS A 671 -5.38 -46.95 -1.21
N VAL A 672 -5.50 -45.88 -1.99
CA VAL A 672 -6.44 -45.79 -3.11
C VAL A 672 -6.04 -46.67 -4.29
N ILE A 673 -4.73 -46.82 -4.53
CA ILE A 673 -4.20 -47.77 -5.51
C ILE A 673 -4.51 -49.20 -5.06
N PHE A 674 -4.25 -49.52 -3.79
CA PHE A 674 -4.53 -50.85 -3.24
C PHE A 674 -6.01 -51.22 -3.29
N GLU A 675 -6.91 -50.28 -2.99
CA GLU A 675 -8.37 -50.50 -3.04
C GLU A 675 -8.98 -50.40 -4.45
N GLY A 676 -8.23 -49.98 -5.47
CA GLY A 676 -8.74 -49.80 -6.84
C GLY A 676 -9.74 -48.64 -6.99
N ARG A 677 -9.77 -47.68 -6.07
CA ARG A 677 -10.77 -46.59 -5.99
C ARG A 677 -10.28 -45.23 -6.51
N PHE A 678 -9.29 -45.24 -7.39
CA PHE A 678 -8.65 -44.02 -7.90
C PHE A 678 -9.62 -43.04 -8.57
N SER A 679 -10.60 -43.55 -9.31
CA SER A 679 -11.64 -42.74 -9.96
C SER A 679 -12.49 -41.92 -8.98
N ASP A 680 -12.61 -42.38 -7.74
CA ASP A 680 -13.49 -41.78 -6.74
C ASP A 680 -12.85 -40.57 -6.07
N VAL A 681 -11.52 -40.56 -5.94
CA VAL A 681 -10.76 -39.53 -5.21
C VAL A 681 -9.76 -38.76 -6.07
N PHE A 682 -9.79 -38.97 -7.39
CA PHE A 682 -8.87 -38.33 -8.34
C PHE A 682 -8.71 -36.82 -8.12
N GLY A 683 -9.82 -36.09 -7.91
CA GLY A 683 -9.79 -34.65 -7.67
C GLY A 683 -8.98 -34.27 -6.42
N GLN A 684 -9.10 -35.02 -5.32
CA GLN A 684 -8.31 -34.82 -4.10
C GLN A 684 -6.83 -35.12 -4.33
N VAL A 685 -6.51 -36.22 -5.01
CA VAL A 685 -5.13 -36.60 -5.33
C VAL A 685 -4.47 -35.51 -6.18
N PHE A 686 -5.15 -35.06 -7.23
CA PHE A 686 -4.65 -34.01 -8.12
C PHE A 686 -4.43 -32.68 -7.38
N LEU A 687 -5.41 -32.24 -6.57
CA LEU A 687 -5.28 -31.00 -5.80
C LEU A 687 -4.16 -31.09 -4.76
N SER A 688 -4.02 -32.22 -4.07
CA SER A 688 -2.94 -32.46 -3.12
C SER A 688 -1.57 -32.36 -3.79
N PHE A 689 -1.40 -33.00 -4.95
CA PHE A 689 -0.19 -32.88 -5.77
C PHE A 689 0.08 -31.43 -6.22
N PHE A 690 -0.94 -30.75 -6.74
CA PHE A 690 -0.83 -29.36 -7.18
C PHE A 690 -0.37 -28.44 -6.04
N ILE A 691 -0.95 -28.59 -4.84
CA ILE A 691 -0.55 -27.82 -3.65
C ILE A 691 0.92 -28.09 -3.27
N LEU A 692 1.40 -29.34 -3.33
CA LEU A 692 2.81 -29.67 -3.08
C LEU A 692 3.73 -29.02 -4.12
N MET A 693 3.35 -29.06 -5.39
CA MET A 693 4.13 -28.45 -6.49
C MET A 693 4.21 -26.93 -6.35
N VAL A 694 3.09 -26.27 -6.04
CA VAL A 694 3.08 -24.82 -5.79
C VAL A 694 3.95 -24.49 -4.58
N ASN A 695 3.88 -25.28 -3.51
CA ASN A 695 4.59 -25.03 -2.25
C ASN A 695 5.96 -25.72 -2.14
N TYR A 696 6.53 -26.18 -3.25
CA TYR A 696 7.84 -26.85 -3.29
C TYR A 696 8.95 -26.08 -2.55
N PRO A 697 9.07 -24.74 -2.61
CA PRO A 697 10.11 -24.01 -1.87
C PRO A 697 10.08 -24.22 -0.35
N ILE A 698 8.93 -24.55 0.23
CA ILE A 698 8.81 -24.88 1.65
C ILE A 698 9.39 -26.28 1.92
N ILE A 699 9.11 -27.24 1.02
CA ILE A 699 9.69 -28.60 1.09
C ILE A 699 11.21 -28.54 0.92
N GLU A 700 11.67 -27.79 -0.08
CA GLU A 700 13.09 -27.53 -0.33
C GLU A 700 13.75 -26.86 0.89
N GLY A 701 13.10 -25.84 1.46
CA GLY A 701 13.55 -25.15 2.68
C GLY A 701 13.64 -26.05 3.90
N MET A 702 12.78 -27.07 3.99
CA MET A 702 12.69 -28.00 5.12
C MET A 702 13.67 -29.18 5.03
N ILE A 703 13.88 -29.72 3.83
CA ILE A 703 14.58 -30.99 3.63
C ILE A 703 15.94 -30.81 2.94
N LEU A 704 16.00 -29.96 1.91
CA LEU A 704 17.15 -29.91 0.98
C LEU A 704 18.14 -28.81 1.35
N ARG A 705 17.65 -27.67 1.85
CA ARG A 705 18.47 -26.48 2.11
C ARG A 705 19.14 -26.51 3.48
N LYS A 706 20.42 -26.11 3.50
CA LYS A 706 21.26 -26.01 4.71
C LYS A 706 21.79 -24.59 4.97
N ASP A 707 21.40 -23.61 4.15
CA ASP A 707 21.80 -22.22 4.34
C ASP A 707 20.99 -21.54 5.47
N LYS A 708 21.44 -20.38 5.94
CA LYS A 708 20.77 -19.63 7.04
C LYS A 708 19.30 -19.29 6.76
N GLY A 709 18.90 -19.20 5.49
CA GLY A 709 17.51 -18.91 5.09
C GLY A 709 16.61 -20.14 5.00
N SER A 710 17.10 -21.34 5.36
CA SER A 710 16.31 -22.57 5.39
C SER A 710 15.36 -22.61 6.60
N ILE A 711 14.48 -23.61 6.64
CA ILE A 711 13.55 -23.79 7.75
C ILE A 711 14.30 -24.48 8.91
N PRO A 712 14.32 -23.90 10.11
CA PRO A 712 15.02 -24.50 11.24
C PRO A 712 14.48 -25.90 11.61
N LEU A 713 15.36 -26.85 11.94
CA LEU A 713 14.98 -28.22 12.33
C LEU A 713 13.96 -28.25 13.47
N PHE A 714 14.09 -27.34 14.44
CA PHE A 714 13.13 -27.21 15.54
C PHE A 714 11.71 -26.87 15.05
N VAL A 715 11.57 -26.02 14.03
CA VAL A 715 10.27 -25.67 13.43
C VAL A 715 9.67 -26.88 12.73
N THR A 716 10.50 -27.64 12.00
CA THR A 716 10.09 -28.89 11.36
C THR A 716 9.59 -29.91 12.39
N PHE A 717 10.35 -30.15 13.46
CA PHE A 717 9.96 -31.08 14.53
C PHE A 717 8.64 -30.66 15.19
N LEU A 718 8.49 -29.39 15.54
CA LEU A 718 7.25 -28.87 16.12
C LEU A 718 6.06 -29.03 15.16
N SER A 719 6.28 -28.80 13.86
CA SER A 719 5.25 -28.94 12.84
C SER A 719 4.82 -30.39 12.63
N ILE A 720 5.76 -31.34 12.70
CA ILE A 720 5.47 -32.78 12.72
C ILE A 720 4.58 -33.12 13.93
N LEU A 721 4.96 -32.67 15.12
CA LEU A 721 4.20 -32.91 16.35
C LEU A 721 2.77 -32.35 16.27
N LEU A 722 2.59 -31.17 15.66
CA LEU A 722 1.26 -30.57 15.46
C LEU A 722 0.44 -31.25 14.35
N SER A 723 1.09 -31.88 13.36
CA SER A 723 0.39 -32.58 12.28
C SER A 723 -0.27 -33.88 12.75
N PHE A 724 0.32 -34.58 13.73
CA PHE A 724 -0.20 -35.87 14.22
C PHE A 724 -1.59 -35.77 14.86
N PRO A 725 -1.87 -34.84 15.80
CA PRO A 725 -3.21 -34.65 16.32
C PRO A 725 -4.24 -34.33 15.24
N LEU A 726 -3.89 -33.51 14.25
CA LEU A 726 -4.80 -33.17 13.14
C LEU A 726 -5.15 -34.40 12.30
N LEU A 727 -4.15 -35.24 11.98
CA LEU A 727 -4.35 -36.48 11.23
C LEU A 727 -5.14 -37.51 12.05
N PHE A 728 -4.78 -37.70 13.32
CA PHE A 728 -5.35 -38.72 14.21
C PHE A 728 -6.78 -38.37 14.64
N LEU A 729 -6.98 -37.20 15.26
CA LEU A 729 -8.31 -36.75 15.70
C LEU A 729 -9.23 -36.52 14.49
N GLY A 730 -8.69 -35.98 13.40
CA GLY A 730 -9.43 -35.80 12.16
C GLY A 730 -9.92 -37.11 11.56
N SER A 731 -9.12 -38.17 11.63
CA SER A 731 -9.52 -39.50 11.15
C SER A 731 -10.51 -40.18 12.08
N ILE A 732 -10.36 -40.03 13.40
CA ILE A 732 -11.31 -40.56 14.39
C ILE A 732 -12.69 -39.93 14.23
N LEU A 733 -12.75 -38.62 14.00
CA LEU A 733 -14.01 -37.89 13.82
C LEU A 733 -14.70 -38.20 12.46
N LEU A 734 -14.00 -38.84 11.53
CA LEU A 734 -14.52 -39.27 10.23
C LEU A 734 -14.95 -40.74 10.19
N MET A 735 -14.52 -41.55 11.16
CA MET A 735 -15.00 -42.92 11.40
C MET A 735 -16.33 -42.89 12.15
#